data_AF-A0A936QGN8-F1
#
_entry.id   AF-A0A936QGN8-F1
#
_cell.length_a   1.000
_cell.length_b   1.000
_cell.length_c   1.000
_cell.angle_alpha   90.00
_cell.angle_beta   90.00
_cell.angle_gamma   90.00
#
_symmetry.space_group_name_H-M   'P 1'
#
loop_
_entity.id
_entity.type
_entity.pdbx_description
1 polymer ?
#
loop_
_entity_poly.entity_id
_entity_poly.type
_entity_poly.pdbx_seq_one_letter_code
_entity_poly.pdbx_strand_id
1 'polypeptide(L)'
;MKNKILISVFLVSICIFYSFRDMLNSNENNAVNSPVLYQQDSFIIGAMHNSRDANYNYLRDTLNFNFWHTYTAPNQESEVFGWPELNSNLPLTNDWLENPVSNYSSDIRERMALNNTKNLRTLIDRPKFQYLAFGQRSDYQCEKEDKVDPDYWFYSYYNSVDNDSSINDIQDFTKGSGEYVKQCLYNHSTPGANAQMLFYSLKGNLEQVNNFWQAPWVGDGKYEWYIMPRIRIDTAFANNPLNQEIEVCKIITTNRVGDSLMQVIKVKNFKASDDSIYNGKYLENFYSRLGASITNLQVPVSNWFNDSAKFGINDTHSKVDFKVFWYDKCDMWIDRIRVENQPAHRMITLHDSIVEEWIRAEVEDIAMAEVNAGNSSPFKFYIEEFEMNHLPCIGYLNKKIIDYSRGRFSLMVNYNHDLLKVFIPNSYDTLFSARQIKKYLVDSAALKEVFTECYGLEGWNNTIHGGGRESYVPNTLYNGTDYQPAQGLLVYKTSPQNYDTWLQEHFDNYKIKGNEYTHIFKLSDEISKLADIPFLNLAQAHMWRSPGHILKEPSNEEISLMNNLAISYGARGILYFAWPSSNESFDTSEVYSRGITNTDDSPRRENVYGQNKWQGIINYNKVLKKWGPYIMSFDNASRTSYIYRNPTERNLMSDNTFIDKLEAFPAREYAPDPIPDFTNSVAETNNSVYLQAAFFEKEYVTEQSKYFMIVNRRCSPFIDYTSVNKIGGRRLVTMKINPSYLPGFTNWKIYNLETGDTSLTFSKYDTTHFVFVGDFLPGEGKLYKLAPVMQEGGTLVADESASNVQFVCKSTVMNNDKNITIGSGTEIFFQEGAGINMTGGNFICDGSQGNDNILLKGNNAEHWNGINLINTGNLTIIEKTTFENTKSPVEIDKS
;
A
#
# COMPACT_ATOMS: atom_id res chain seq x y z
N MET A 1 45.48 4.23 -35.72
CA MET A 1 44.36 3.26 -35.69
C MET A 1 43.52 3.37 -34.41
N LYS A 2 44.13 3.52 -33.21
CA LYS A 2 43.38 3.68 -31.93
C LYS A 2 42.46 4.92 -31.86
N ASN A 3 42.80 6.04 -32.49
CA ASN A 3 41.94 7.24 -32.48
C ASN A 3 40.71 7.16 -33.40
N LYS A 4 40.69 6.26 -34.40
CA LYS A 4 39.51 6.08 -35.27
C LYS A 4 38.45 5.20 -34.62
N ILE A 5 38.86 4.25 -33.77
CA ILE A 5 37.93 3.39 -33.01
C ILE A 5 37.25 4.19 -31.89
N LEU A 6 37.96 5.12 -31.23
CA LEU A 6 37.37 5.96 -30.19
C LEU A 6 36.30 6.93 -30.74
N ILE A 7 36.53 7.49 -31.94
CA ILE A 7 35.57 8.39 -32.60
C ILE A 7 34.35 7.62 -33.12
N SER A 8 34.52 6.37 -33.59
CA SER A 8 33.38 5.53 -33.99
C SER A 8 32.52 5.09 -32.80
N VAL A 9 33.11 4.79 -31.64
CA VAL A 9 32.36 4.48 -30.41
C VAL A 9 31.62 5.72 -29.90
N PHE A 10 32.25 6.90 -29.95
CA PHE A 10 31.60 8.16 -29.53
C PHE A 10 30.46 8.58 -30.47
N LEU A 11 30.59 8.34 -31.78
CA LEU A 11 29.54 8.62 -32.76
C LEU A 11 28.36 7.64 -32.67
N VAL A 12 28.60 6.35 -32.35
CA VAL A 12 27.53 5.39 -32.11
C VAL A 12 26.78 5.71 -30.81
N SER A 13 27.47 6.16 -29.77
CA SER A 13 26.82 6.65 -28.54
C SER A 13 26.00 7.92 -28.76
N ILE A 14 26.47 8.87 -29.58
CA ILE A 14 25.70 10.09 -29.92
C ILE A 14 24.49 9.77 -30.79
N CYS A 15 24.58 8.81 -31.71
CA CYS A 15 23.44 8.39 -32.51
C CYS A 15 22.36 7.68 -31.68
N ILE A 16 22.73 6.87 -30.68
CA ILE A 16 21.77 6.25 -29.74
C ILE A 16 21.10 7.31 -28.86
N PHE A 17 21.84 8.32 -28.38
CA PHE A 17 21.23 9.42 -27.62
C PHE A 17 20.34 10.35 -28.47
N TYR A 18 20.59 10.50 -29.78
CA TYR A 18 19.73 11.28 -30.67
C TYR A 18 18.46 10.53 -31.09
N SER A 19 18.53 9.21 -31.35
CA SER A 19 17.32 8.43 -31.70
C SER A 19 16.37 8.21 -30.52
N PHE A 20 16.83 8.27 -29.27
CA PHE A 20 15.94 8.33 -28.09
C PHE A 20 15.37 9.74 -27.82
N ARG A 21 15.96 10.80 -28.41
CA ARG A 21 15.48 12.18 -28.22
C ARG A 21 14.50 12.63 -29.31
N ASP A 22 14.63 12.11 -30.53
CA ASP A 22 13.71 12.43 -31.64
C ASP A 22 12.42 11.59 -31.64
N MET A 23 12.33 10.51 -30.85
CA MET A 23 11.04 9.85 -30.57
C MET A 23 10.20 10.58 -29.49
N LEU A 24 10.76 11.64 -28.88
CA LEU A 24 10.09 12.47 -27.89
C LEU A 24 9.71 13.87 -28.40
N ASN A 25 9.99 14.21 -29.66
CA ASN A 25 9.86 15.59 -30.18
C ASN A 25 9.07 15.77 -31.48
N SER A 26 8.32 14.77 -31.96
CA SER A 26 7.27 15.02 -32.97
C SER A 26 5.96 15.43 -32.31
N ASN A 27 5.97 16.56 -31.58
CA ASN A 27 4.75 17.28 -31.23
C ASN A 27 4.56 18.40 -32.25
N GLU A 28 3.67 18.16 -33.21
CA GLU A 28 3.02 19.25 -33.93
C GLU A 28 2.26 20.12 -32.92
N ASN A 29 2.32 21.43 -33.17
CA ASN A 29 1.81 22.51 -32.34
C ASN A 29 0.29 22.42 -32.10
N ASN A 30 -0.10 21.65 -31.09
CA ASN A 30 -1.35 21.88 -30.36
C ASN A 30 -0.97 22.19 -28.92
N ALA A 31 -1.51 23.29 -28.38
CA ALA A 31 -1.38 23.67 -26.98
C ALA A 31 -2.05 22.58 -26.11
N VAL A 32 -1.30 21.53 -25.79
CA VAL A 32 -1.70 20.51 -24.81
C VAL A 32 -1.30 21.06 -23.46
N ASN A 33 -2.30 21.50 -22.68
CA ASN A 33 -2.15 21.59 -21.23
C ASN A 33 -1.59 20.24 -20.76
N SER A 34 -0.39 20.25 -20.17
CA SER A 34 0.17 19.04 -19.54
C SER A 34 -0.90 18.40 -18.67
N PRO A 35 -1.19 17.09 -18.82
CA PRO A 35 -2.14 16.43 -17.95
C PRO A 35 -1.69 16.61 -16.50
N VAL A 36 -2.53 17.24 -15.69
CA VAL A 36 -2.31 17.34 -14.25
C VAL A 36 -2.38 15.90 -13.72
N LEU A 37 -1.23 15.29 -13.47
CA LEU A 37 -1.15 14.02 -12.74
C LEU A 37 -1.91 14.20 -11.43
N TYR A 38 -2.98 13.43 -11.25
CA TYR A 38 -3.75 13.52 -10.02
C TYR A 38 -2.99 12.83 -8.89
N GLN A 39 -2.39 13.64 -8.02
CA GLN A 39 -1.82 13.22 -6.76
C GLN A 39 -2.90 13.29 -5.68
N GLN A 40 -2.92 12.30 -4.77
CA GLN A 40 -3.79 12.37 -3.60
C GLN A 40 -3.44 13.63 -2.80
N ASP A 41 -4.39 14.55 -2.73
CA ASP A 41 -4.28 15.89 -2.14
C ASP A 41 -4.85 15.99 -0.72
N SER A 42 -5.49 14.93 -0.22
CA SER A 42 -6.05 14.89 1.13
C SER A 42 -5.94 13.50 1.76
N PHE A 43 -5.84 13.46 3.09
CA PHE A 43 -5.87 12.21 3.84
C PHE A 43 -7.24 11.53 3.72
N ILE A 44 -7.27 10.24 3.38
CA ILE A 44 -8.53 9.50 3.19
C ILE A 44 -9.02 8.96 4.54
N ILE A 45 -10.31 9.16 4.81
CA ILE A 45 -11.02 8.57 5.95
C ILE A 45 -12.33 7.99 5.40
N GLY A 46 -12.50 6.68 5.49
CA GLY A 46 -13.65 6.02 4.88
C GLY A 46 -13.94 4.63 5.42
N ALA A 47 -14.90 3.95 4.81
CA ALA A 47 -15.18 2.54 5.04
C ALA A 47 -15.61 1.86 3.75
N MET A 48 -15.38 0.56 3.68
CA MET A 48 -15.83 -0.26 2.55
C MET A 48 -17.32 -0.62 2.70
N HIS A 49 -18.04 -0.57 1.58
CA HIS A 49 -19.48 -0.84 1.48
C HIS A 49 -20.38 0.12 2.27
N ASN A 50 -19.97 1.37 2.45
CA ASN A 50 -20.74 2.40 3.16
C ASN A 50 -21.88 3.02 2.34
N SER A 51 -22.13 2.51 1.14
CA SER A 51 -23.19 2.98 0.25
C SER A 51 -24.61 2.66 0.69
N ARG A 52 -24.80 1.68 1.59
CA ARG A 52 -26.13 1.30 2.08
C ARG A 52 -26.73 2.38 2.99
N ASP A 53 -25.86 3.17 3.63
CA ASP A 53 -26.30 4.32 4.41
C ASP A 53 -26.54 5.53 3.50
N ALA A 54 -27.79 5.65 3.03
CA ALA A 54 -28.25 6.82 2.28
C ALA A 54 -28.24 8.10 3.14
N ASN A 55 -28.04 8.01 4.46
CA ASN A 55 -27.92 9.16 5.33
C ASN A 55 -26.49 9.70 5.33
N TYR A 56 -26.17 10.48 4.30
CA TYR A 56 -24.89 11.19 4.16
C TYR A 56 -24.47 12.01 5.40
N ASN A 57 -25.40 12.39 6.28
CA ASN A 57 -25.07 13.09 7.52
C ASN A 57 -24.27 12.20 8.50
N TYR A 58 -24.48 10.88 8.49
CA TYR A 58 -23.68 9.96 9.29
C TYR A 58 -22.26 9.85 8.76
N LEU A 59 -22.10 9.66 7.45
CA LEU A 59 -20.79 9.56 6.81
C LEU A 59 -19.98 10.84 7.01
N ARG A 60 -20.52 11.99 6.60
CA ARG A 60 -19.78 13.27 6.62
C ARG A 60 -19.81 13.95 7.97
N ASP A 61 -20.99 14.21 8.52
CA ASP A 61 -21.14 15.13 9.66
C ASP A 61 -20.81 14.46 10.98
N THR A 62 -21.05 13.15 11.09
CA THR A 62 -20.81 12.38 12.31
C THR A 62 -19.43 11.71 12.30
N LEU A 63 -19.15 10.89 11.29
CA LEU A 63 -17.92 10.09 11.22
C LEU A 63 -16.75 10.82 10.56
N ASN A 64 -16.97 11.97 9.91
CA ASN A 64 -15.94 12.70 9.15
C ASN A 64 -15.32 11.89 8.01
N PHE A 65 -16.08 10.96 7.41
CA PHE A 65 -15.66 10.32 6.19
C PHE A 65 -15.65 11.32 5.04
N ASN A 66 -14.66 11.19 4.16
CA ASN A 66 -14.54 11.92 2.91
C ASN A 66 -14.59 10.97 1.70
N PHE A 67 -15.12 9.77 1.91
CA PHE A 67 -15.06 8.66 0.97
C PHE A 67 -16.35 7.85 0.96
N TRP A 68 -16.76 7.39 -0.23
CA TRP A 68 -17.93 6.58 -0.49
C TRP A 68 -17.54 5.42 -1.39
N HIS A 69 -18.03 4.23 -1.07
CA HIS A 69 -17.76 3.02 -1.82
C HIS A 69 -18.91 2.01 -1.72
N THR A 70 -19.16 1.29 -2.81
CA THR A 70 -20.07 0.14 -2.89
C THR A 70 -19.40 -0.99 -3.65
N TYR A 71 -19.52 -2.21 -3.11
CA TYR A 71 -19.20 -3.43 -3.84
C TYR A 71 -20.29 -3.70 -4.86
N THR A 72 -19.88 -4.01 -6.08
CA THR A 72 -20.81 -4.34 -7.18
C THR A 72 -20.85 -5.82 -7.52
N ALA A 73 -19.97 -6.57 -6.85
CA ALA A 73 -19.76 -7.98 -7.07
C ALA A 73 -21.04 -8.80 -6.79
N PRO A 74 -21.22 -9.90 -7.52
CA PRO A 74 -22.40 -10.73 -7.40
C PRO A 74 -22.37 -11.57 -6.12
N ASN A 75 -23.44 -11.52 -5.32
CA ASN A 75 -23.61 -12.48 -4.23
C ASN A 75 -24.22 -13.79 -4.77
N GLN A 76 -23.96 -14.90 -4.09
CA GLN A 76 -24.32 -16.26 -4.56
C GLN A 76 -25.84 -16.50 -4.65
N GLU A 77 -26.64 -15.71 -3.93
CA GLU A 77 -28.04 -16.03 -3.63
C GLU A 77 -29.04 -15.10 -4.31
N SER A 78 -28.59 -13.95 -4.82
CA SER A 78 -29.44 -12.97 -5.47
C SER A 78 -28.75 -12.53 -6.75
N GLU A 79 -29.43 -12.67 -7.89
CA GLU A 79 -28.99 -12.21 -9.22
C GLU A 79 -28.91 -10.67 -9.30
N VAL A 80 -28.55 -10.02 -8.20
CA VAL A 80 -28.71 -8.60 -7.94
C VAL A 80 -27.33 -7.98 -7.88
N PHE A 81 -27.02 -7.16 -8.88
CA PHE A 81 -25.69 -6.66 -9.19
C PHE A 81 -25.69 -5.16 -9.44
N GLY A 82 -24.52 -4.54 -9.31
CA GLY A 82 -24.34 -3.13 -9.64
C GLY A 82 -24.59 -2.17 -8.48
N TRP A 83 -24.53 -0.87 -8.77
CA TRP A 83 -24.67 0.21 -7.81
C TRP A 83 -26.12 0.36 -7.32
N PRO A 84 -26.33 0.90 -6.11
CA PRO A 84 -27.68 1.15 -5.61
C PRO A 84 -28.35 2.34 -6.31
N GLU A 85 -29.62 2.16 -6.68
CA GLU A 85 -30.55 3.21 -7.09
C GLU A 85 -30.62 4.35 -6.06
N LEU A 86 -30.86 5.58 -6.54
CA LEU A 86 -30.75 6.80 -5.73
C LEU A 86 -31.69 6.92 -4.53
N ASN A 87 -32.74 6.10 -4.42
CA ASN A 87 -33.73 6.23 -3.35
C ASN A 87 -34.24 4.90 -2.78
N SER A 88 -33.75 3.75 -3.25
CA SER A 88 -34.31 2.45 -2.87
C SER A 88 -33.28 1.50 -2.24
N ASN A 89 -31.98 1.84 -2.25
CA ASN A 89 -30.87 0.92 -1.92
C ASN A 89 -30.91 -0.41 -2.70
N LEU A 90 -31.84 -0.57 -3.64
CA LEU A 90 -31.93 -1.70 -4.54
C LEU A 90 -30.88 -1.50 -5.63
N PRO A 91 -30.21 -2.56 -6.08
CA PRO A 91 -29.24 -2.42 -7.16
C PRO A 91 -29.89 -2.03 -8.48
N LEU A 92 -29.18 -1.21 -9.25
CA LEU A 92 -29.55 -0.78 -10.58
C LEU A 92 -29.56 -2.01 -11.49
N THR A 93 -30.76 -2.49 -11.82
CA THR A 93 -30.95 -3.71 -12.65
C THR A 93 -30.25 -3.67 -14.00
N ASN A 94 -30.00 -2.47 -14.55
CA ASN A 94 -29.28 -2.30 -15.80
C ASN A 94 -27.75 -2.36 -15.66
N ASP A 95 -27.21 -2.25 -14.45
CA ASP A 95 -25.79 -2.20 -14.16
C ASP A 95 -25.19 -3.60 -13.99
N TRP A 96 -25.00 -4.30 -15.11
CA TRP A 96 -24.42 -5.64 -15.15
C TRP A 96 -23.56 -5.86 -16.40
N LEU A 97 -22.83 -6.99 -16.42
CA LEU A 97 -21.74 -7.26 -17.37
C LEU A 97 -22.13 -7.12 -18.85
N GLU A 98 -23.28 -7.61 -19.27
CA GLU A 98 -23.63 -7.65 -20.71
C GLU A 98 -24.39 -6.41 -21.20
N ASN A 99 -24.90 -5.57 -20.30
CA ASN A 99 -25.62 -4.38 -20.71
C ASN A 99 -24.67 -3.29 -21.25
N PRO A 100 -25.07 -2.54 -22.29
CA PRO A 100 -24.34 -1.35 -22.72
C PRO A 100 -24.27 -0.29 -21.61
N VAL A 101 -23.12 0.38 -21.49
CA VAL A 101 -22.88 1.45 -20.50
C VAL A 101 -23.91 2.59 -20.63
N SER A 102 -24.39 2.86 -21.84
CA SER A 102 -25.42 3.86 -22.11
C SER A 102 -26.73 3.63 -21.36
N ASN A 103 -27.01 2.40 -20.92
CA ASN A 103 -28.27 2.05 -20.26
C ASN A 103 -28.31 2.40 -18.76
N TYR A 104 -27.16 2.67 -18.14
CA TYR A 104 -27.06 2.95 -16.70
C TYR A 104 -26.15 4.14 -16.37
N SER A 105 -25.35 4.64 -17.32
CA SER A 105 -24.40 5.74 -17.09
C SER A 105 -25.03 6.97 -16.42
N SER A 106 -26.26 7.35 -16.78
CA SER A 106 -26.96 8.49 -16.16
C SER A 106 -27.19 8.30 -14.67
N ASP A 107 -27.60 7.11 -14.23
CA ASP A 107 -27.92 6.82 -12.83
C ASP A 107 -26.64 6.80 -11.98
N ILE A 108 -25.56 6.23 -12.52
CA ILE A 108 -24.24 6.23 -11.87
C ILE A 108 -23.70 7.65 -11.71
N ARG A 109 -23.85 8.47 -12.74
CA ARG A 109 -23.42 9.88 -12.71
C ARG A 109 -24.22 10.70 -11.72
N GLU A 110 -25.54 10.50 -11.65
CA GLU A 110 -26.39 11.18 -10.66
C GLU A 110 -25.96 10.84 -9.22
N ARG A 111 -25.56 9.58 -8.96
CA ARG A 111 -24.96 9.19 -7.67
C ARG A 111 -23.66 9.91 -7.38
N MET A 112 -22.74 9.99 -8.36
CA MET A 112 -21.47 10.72 -8.19
C MET A 112 -21.70 12.22 -7.96
N ALA A 113 -22.69 12.82 -8.63
CA ALA A 113 -23.08 14.20 -8.40
C ALA A 113 -23.59 14.40 -6.97
N LEU A 114 -24.44 13.50 -6.46
CA LEU A 114 -24.90 13.54 -5.08
C LEU A 114 -23.72 13.44 -4.09
N ASN A 115 -22.80 12.49 -4.30
CA ASN A 115 -21.60 12.33 -3.47
C ASN A 115 -20.75 13.61 -3.45
N ASN A 116 -20.61 14.30 -4.59
CA ASN A 116 -19.92 15.59 -4.68
C ASN A 116 -20.58 16.67 -3.83
N THR A 117 -21.92 16.80 -3.86
CA THR A 117 -22.63 17.77 -3.00
C THR A 117 -22.42 17.51 -1.50
N LYS A 118 -22.04 16.28 -1.16
CA LYS A 118 -21.77 15.83 0.20
C LYS A 118 -20.26 15.81 0.52
N ASN A 119 -19.40 16.33 -0.36
CA ASN A 119 -17.95 16.34 -0.21
C ASN A 119 -17.35 14.94 0.02
N LEU A 120 -17.94 13.92 -0.61
CA LEU A 120 -17.43 12.56 -0.60
C LEU A 120 -16.76 12.23 -1.93
N ARG A 121 -15.60 11.61 -1.87
CA ARG A 121 -14.93 10.97 -3.01
C ARG A 121 -15.52 9.59 -3.26
N THR A 122 -15.65 9.21 -4.53
CA THR A 122 -16.28 7.96 -4.95
C THR A 122 -15.22 7.00 -5.46
N LEU A 123 -15.07 5.86 -4.78
CA LEU A 123 -14.23 4.73 -5.22
C LEU A 123 -15.07 3.77 -6.04
N ILE A 124 -14.68 3.65 -7.30
CA ILE A 124 -15.52 3.13 -8.37
C ILE A 124 -15.23 1.64 -8.59
N ASP A 125 -16.02 0.78 -7.98
CA ASP A 125 -16.11 -0.66 -8.32
C ASP A 125 -17.25 -0.84 -9.32
N ARG A 126 -17.02 -1.64 -10.38
CA ARG A 126 -17.98 -1.86 -11.48
C ARG A 126 -17.91 -3.32 -11.97
N PRO A 127 -19.04 -3.95 -12.35
CA PRO A 127 -19.05 -5.35 -12.79
C PRO A 127 -18.14 -5.63 -13.99
N LYS A 128 -18.12 -4.75 -14.99
CA LYS A 128 -17.27 -4.89 -16.19
C LYS A 128 -15.78 -4.85 -15.84
N PHE A 129 -15.37 -3.95 -14.93
CA PHE A 129 -13.97 -3.83 -14.53
C PHE A 129 -13.55 -5.01 -13.67
N GLN A 130 -14.43 -5.52 -12.81
CA GLN A 130 -14.18 -6.74 -12.06
C GLN A 130 -13.98 -7.94 -12.98
N TYR A 131 -14.90 -8.19 -13.92
CA TYR A 131 -14.75 -9.25 -14.92
C TYR A 131 -13.41 -9.20 -15.66
N LEU A 132 -13.00 -8.00 -16.09
CA LEU A 132 -11.76 -7.82 -16.85
C LEU A 132 -10.50 -7.93 -15.98
N ALA A 133 -10.52 -7.37 -14.78
CA ALA A 133 -9.38 -7.42 -13.85
C ALA A 133 -9.08 -8.84 -13.35
N PHE A 134 -10.11 -9.67 -13.20
CA PHE A 134 -9.99 -11.08 -12.84
C PHE A 134 -9.74 -12.00 -14.06
N GLY A 135 -9.44 -11.43 -15.23
CA GLY A 135 -8.83 -12.20 -16.30
C GLY A 135 -7.48 -12.77 -15.85
N GLN A 136 -7.24 -14.04 -16.11
CA GLN A 136 -6.04 -14.75 -15.67
C GLN A 136 -5.12 -15.00 -16.86
N ARG A 137 -3.83 -14.70 -16.67
CA ARG A 137 -2.76 -15.04 -17.60
C ARG A 137 -1.53 -15.51 -16.86
N SER A 138 -1.06 -16.69 -17.22
CA SER A 138 0.21 -17.26 -16.74
C SER A 138 1.12 -17.53 -17.95
N ASP A 139 2.35 -17.02 -17.91
CA ASP A 139 3.38 -17.25 -18.93
C ASP A 139 4.46 -18.18 -18.33
N TYR A 140 4.39 -19.48 -18.64
CA TYR A 140 5.31 -20.50 -18.10
C TYR A 140 6.59 -20.59 -18.93
N GLN A 141 7.72 -20.32 -18.29
CA GLN A 141 9.06 -20.42 -18.85
C GLN A 141 9.46 -21.89 -19.01
N CYS A 142 9.96 -22.24 -20.19
CA CYS A 142 10.23 -23.63 -20.57
C CYS A 142 11.69 -24.06 -20.30
N GLU A 143 12.55 -23.11 -19.97
CA GLU A 143 13.99 -23.27 -19.79
C GLU A 143 14.34 -23.96 -18.45
N LYS A 144 15.61 -24.32 -18.29
CA LYS A 144 16.18 -24.78 -17.02
C LYS A 144 16.30 -23.64 -15.99
N GLU A 145 16.39 -24.03 -14.73
CA GLU A 145 16.29 -23.11 -13.57
C GLU A 145 17.31 -21.96 -13.54
N ASP A 146 18.53 -22.13 -14.08
CA ASP A 146 19.51 -21.04 -14.12
C ASP A 146 19.29 -20.04 -15.27
N LYS A 147 18.25 -20.26 -16.09
CA LYS A 147 17.90 -19.42 -17.26
C LYS A 147 16.54 -18.75 -17.16
N VAL A 148 15.70 -19.12 -16.18
CA VAL A 148 14.41 -18.47 -15.93
C VAL A 148 14.59 -17.14 -15.17
N ASP A 149 13.64 -16.21 -15.31
CA ASP A 149 13.59 -14.99 -14.50
C ASP A 149 13.52 -15.37 -13.01
N PRO A 150 14.50 -14.97 -12.17
CA PRO A 150 14.54 -15.33 -10.76
C PRO A 150 13.39 -14.74 -9.93
N ASP A 151 12.71 -13.70 -10.40
CA ASP A 151 11.52 -13.16 -9.75
C ASP A 151 10.27 -14.02 -10.07
N TYR A 152 10.23 -14.66 -11.25
CA TYR A 152 9.12 -15.50 -11.71
C TYR A 152 9.48 -16.99 -11.75
N TRP A 153 10.42 -17.43 -10.91
CA TRP A 153 10.92 -18.81 -10.89
C TRP A 153 9.81 -19.86 -10.72
N PHE A 154 8.71 -19.51 -10.05
CA PHE A 154 7.54 -20.38 -9.85
C PHE A 154 6.70 -20.55 -11.13
N TYR A 155 6.83 -19.67 -12.13
CA TYR A 155 6.31 -19.86 -13.49
C TYR A 155 7.29 -20.64 -14.36
N SER A 156 7.68 -21.82 -13.89
CA SER A 156 8.55 -22.75 -14.61
C SER A 156 8.22 -24.21 -14.23
N TYR A 157 9.07 -25.15 -14.64
CA TYR A 157 8.88 -26.58 -14.45
C TYR A 157 9.98 -27.17 -13.55
N TYR A 158 9.64 -28.17 -12.75
CA TYR A 158 10.64 -28.96 -12.01
C TYR A 158 11.50 -29.81 -12.93
N ASN A 159 10.93 -30.27 -14.06
CA ASN A 159 11.66 -31.02 -15.06
C ASN A 159 11.67 -30.23 -16.37
N SER A 160 12.85 -29.82 -16.79
CA SER A 160 13.12 -29.21 -18.10
C SER A 160 14.39 -29.82 -18.67
N VAL A 161 14.31 -30.36 -19.89
CA VAL A 161 15.42 -31.07 -20.54
C VAL A 161 16.36 -30.08 -21.21
N ASP A 162 17.65 -30.18 -20.87
CA ASP A 162 18.77 -29.59 -21.58
C ASP A 162 19.91 -30.62 -21.57
N ASN A 163 20.40 -31.03 -22.75
CA ASN A 163 21.41 -32.08 -22.90
C ASN A 163 22.66 -31.61 -23.66
N ASP A 164 22.86 -30.30 -23.77
CA ASP A 164 24.00 -29.62 -24.40
C ASP A 164 24.33 -30.07 -25.86
N SER A 165 23.45 -30.82 -26.50
CA SER A 165 23.60 -31.35 -27.85
C SER A 165 22.36 -31.11 -28.70
N SER A 166 21.36 -31.97 -28.58
CA SER A 166 20.14 -31.94 -29.41
C SER A 166 19.03 -31.06 -28.83
N ILE A 167 19.04 -30.80 -27.52
CA ILE A 167 18.03 -29.98 -26.84
C ILE A 167 18.77 -29.05 -25.88
N ASN A 168 18.79 -27.76 -26.18
CA ASN A 168 19.60 -26.78 -25.43
C ASN A 168 18.81 -25.49 -25.20
N ASP A 169 19.03 -24.83 -24.06
CA ASP A 169 18.52 -23.49 -23.83
C ASP A 169 19.49 -22.45 -24.40
N ILE A 170 19.02 -21.67 -25.39
CA ILE A 170 19.82 -20.68 -26.12
C ILE A 170 19.14 -19.31 -26.12
N GLN A 171 19.91 -18.24 -26.29
CA GLN A 171 19.32 -16.93 -26.60
C GLN A 171 19.06 -16.81 -28.10
N ASP A 172 17.80 -16.62 -28.51
CA ASP A 172 17.46 -16.44 -29.92
C ASP A 172 17.37 -14.96 -30.32
N PHE A 173 18.48 -14.44 -30.86
CA PHE A 173 18.56 -13.10 -31.46
C PHE A 173 18.14 -13.06 -32.94
N THR A 174 17.93 -14.22 -33.58
CA THR A 174 17.70 -14.28 -35.03
C THR A 174 16.24 -14.10 -35.39
N LYS A 175 15.35 -14.69 -34.60
CA LYS A 175 13.90 -14.67 -34.78
C LYS A 175 13.14 -14.37 -33.47
N GLY A 176 13.83 -14.39 -32.33
CA GLY A 176 13.36 -13.88 -31.05
C GLY A 176 13.91 -12.48 -30.75
N SER A 177 13.54 -11.95 -29.59
CA SER A 177 13.99 -10.64 -29.08
C SER A 177 15.24 -10.76 -28.18
N GLY A 178 16.00 -11.87 -28.28
CA GLY A 178 17.10 -12.19 -27.35
C GLY A 178 16.68 -12.93 -26.08
N GLU A 179 15.40 -13.34 -26.00
CA GLU A 179 14.86 -14.23 -24.97
C GLU A 179 15.62 -15.57 -24.97
N TYR A 180 15.73 -16.22 -23.81
CA TYR A 180 16.09 -17.64 -23.79
C TYR A 180 14.94 -18.47 -24.35
N VAL A 181 15.28 -19.50 -25.12
CA VAL A 181 14.33 -20.45 -25.70
C VAL A 181 14.94 -21.85 -25.68
N LYS A 182 14.10 -22.87 -25.61
CA LYS A 182 14.52 -24.25 -25.78
C LYS A 182 14.60 -24.60 -27.26
N GLN A 183 15.82 -24.77 -27.77
CA GLN A 183 16.10 -25.24 -29.12
C GLN A 183 16.16 -26.75 -29.16
N CYS A 184 15.45 -27.37 -30.10
CA CYS A 184 15.49 -28.79 -30.40
C CYS A 184 16.00 -28.99 -31.82
N LEU A 185 17.13 -29.67 -31.97
CA LEU A 185 17.83 -29.91 -33.23
C LEU A 185 17.57 -31.33 -33.74
N TYR A 186 16.99 -31.41 -34.93
CA TYR A 186 16.58 -32.63 -35.58
C TYR A 186 17.76 -33.55 -35.91
N ASN A 187 17.64 -34.82 -35.53
CA ASN A 187 18.61 -35.84 -35.92
C ASN A 187 18.33 -36.37 -37.34
N HIS A 188 19.03 -35.80 -38.32
CA HIS A 188 18.94 -36.24 -39.71
C HIS A 188 19.38 -37.69 -39.97
N SER A 189 20.30 -38.22 -39.15
CA SER A 189 20.87 -39.56 -39.34
C SER A 189 19.96 -40.66 -38.77
N THR A 190 19.30 -40.36 -37.65
CA THR A 190 18.38 -41.28 -36.97
C THR A 190 17.14 -40.51 -36.50
N PRO A 191 16.17 -40.23 -37.40
CA PRO A 191 14.97 -39.46 -37.05
C PRO A 191 14.20 -40.10 -35.90
N GLY A 192 13.85 -39.30 -34.89
CA GLY A 192 13.15 -39.76 -33.69
C GLY A 192 14.06 -40.23 -32.54
N ALA A 193 15.38 -40.29 -32.73
CA ALA A 193 16.31 -40.74 -31.68
C ALA A 193 16.31 -39.83 -30.44
N ASN A 194 15.99 -38.54 -30.61
CA ASN A 194 15.95 -37.56 -29.54
C ASN A 194 14.51 -37.22 -29.08
N ALA A 195 13.50 -37.93 -29.60
CA ALA A 195 12.10 -37.65 -29.30
C ALA A 195 11.78 -37.90 -27.83
N GLN A 196 11.29 -36.87 -27.13
CA GLN A 196 11.04 -36.94 -25.69
C GLN A 196 10.12 -35.81 -25.19
N MET A 197 9.73 -35.91 -23.93
CA MET A 197 9.10 -34.80 -23.20
C MET A 197 10.13 -33.72 -22.92
N LEU A 198 9.85 -32.48 -23.33
CA LEU A 198 10.78 -31.37 -23.15
C LEU A 198 10.74 -30.80 -21.73
N PHE A 199 9.55 -30.71 -21.15
CA PHE A 199 9.33 -30.21 -19.80
C PHE A 199 7.98 -30.68 -19.25
N TYR A 200 7.91 -30.85 -17.93
CA TYR A 200 6.73 -31.31 -17.18
C TYR A 200 6.90 -31.08 -15.68
N SER A 201 5.82 -31.24 -14.93
CA SER A 201 5.71 -30.96 -13.49
C SER A 201 5.85 -29.47 -13.21
N LEU A 202 4.82 -28.70 -13.56
CA LEU A 202 4.71 -27.28 -13.26
C LEU A 202 5.01 -26.98 -11.78
N LYS A 203 5.80 -25.93 -11.52
CA LYS A 203 6.11 -25.46 -10.16
C LYS A 203 4.90 -24.78 -9.54
N GLY A 204 4.44 -23.67 -10.13
CA GLY A 204 3.26 -22.93 -9.69
C GLY A 204 2.03 -23.84 -9.61
N ASN A 205 1.25 -23.68 -8.55
CA ASN A 205 0.14 -24.57 -8.22
C ASN A 205 -1.14 -23.75 -8.05
N LEU A 206 -2.31 -24.35 -8.28
CA LEU A 206 -3.61 -23.83 -7.86
C LEU A 206 -4.25 -22.68 -8.67
N GLU A 207 -3.54 -22.00 -9.57
CA GLU A 207 -4.02 -20.82 -10.32
C GLU A 207 -5.16 -21.03 -11.34
N GLN A 208 -5.40 -22.27 -11.77
CA GLN A 208 -6.49 -22.62 -12.71
C GLN A 208 -7.58 -23.47 -12.04
N VAL A 209 -7.55 -23.57 -10.71
CA VAL A 209 -8.46 -24.42 -9.94
C VAL A 209 -9.12 -23.66 -8.80
N ASN A 210 -9.09 -22.33 -8.84
CA ASN A 210 -9.77 -21.50 -7.87
C ASN A 210 -11.29 -21.49 -8.12
N ASN A 211 -12.00 -22.29 -7.31
CA ASN A 211 -13.46 -22.27 -7.21
C ASN A 211 -13.98 -21.54 -5.95
N PHE A 212 -13.09 -20.85 -5.21
CA PHE A 212 -13.48 -20.08 -4.03
C PHE A 212 -14.43 -18.93 -4.40
N TRP A 213 -14.18 -18.29 -5.55
CA TRP A 213 -15.02 -17.23 -6.10
C TRP A 213 -16.29 -17.82 -6.71
N GLN A 214 -17.30 -18.04 -5.86
CA GLN A 214 -18.61 -18.51 -6.31
C GLN A 214 -19.42 -17.44 -7.09
N ALA A 215 -18.86 -16.25 -7.26
CA ALA A 215 -19.37 -15.22 -8.15
C ALA A 215 -19.50 -15.74 -9.59
N PRO A 216 -20.65 -15.58 -10.27
CA PRO A 216 -20.93 -16.15 -11.59
C PRO A 216 -19.92 -15.82 -12.70
N TRP A 217 -19.15 -14.74 -12.55
CA TRP A 217 -18.16 -14.28 -13.53
C TRP A 217 -16.74 -14.09 -12.94
N VAL A 218 -16.42 -14.74 -11.83
CA VAL A 218 -15.06 -14.69 -11.25
C VAL A 218 -14.48 -16.10 -11.07
N GLY A 219 -15.32 -17.13 -10.96
CA GLY A 219 -14.85 -18.51 -10.81
C GLY A 219 -14.24 -19.11 -12.08
N ASP A 220 -13.13 -19.84 -11.93
CA ASP A 220 -12.34 -20.42 -13.01
C ASP A 220 -13.14 -21.37 -13.93
N GLY A 221 -14.15 -22.05 -13.38
CA GLY A 221 -15.01 -22.98 -14.12
C GLY A 221 -16.05 -22.32 -15.04
N LYS A 222 -16.12 -20.99 -15.05
CA LYS A 222 -17.09 -20.21 -15.85
C LYS A 222 -16.56 -19.82 -17.22
N TYR A 223 -15.26 -20.04 -17.46
CA TYR A 223 -14.57 -19.58 -18.65
C TYR A 223 -13.95 -20.71 -19.44
N GLU A 224 -13.83 -20.46 -20.72
CA GLU A 224 -12.94 -21.21 -21.59
C GLU A 224 -11.50 -20.85 -21.23
N TRP A 225 -10.61 -21.84 -21.33
CA TRP A 225 -9.18 -21.64 -21.13
C TRP A 225 -8.43 -21.95 -22.41
N TYR A 226 -7.41 -21.15 -22.69
CA TYR A 226 -6.65 -21.15 -23.93
C TYR A 226 -5.19 -21.48 -23.62
N ILE A 227 -4.69 -22.59 -24.15
CA ILE A 227 -3.29 -23.03 -24.01
C ILE A 227 -2.53 -22.65 -25.28
N MET A 228 -1.59 -21.71 -25.17
CA MET A 228 -0.91 -21.08 -26.31
C MET A 228 0.61 -21.24 -26.19
N PRO A 229 1.18 -22.37 -26.66
CA PRO A 229 2.62 -22.54 -26.69
C PRO A 229 3.23 -21.68 -27.80
N ARG A 230 4.30 -20.95 -27.48
CA ARG A 230 5.00 -20.08 -28.44
C ARG A 230 6.11 -20.85 -29.14
N ILE A 231 5.84 -21.35 -30.35
CA ILE A 231 6.73 -22.27 -31.09
C ILE A 231 7.10 -21.71 -32.46
N ARG A 232 8.33 -21.97 -32.90
CA ARG A 232 8.73 -21.88 -34.32
C ARG A 232 9.45 -23.15 -34.79
N ILE A 233 9.52 -23.31 -36.11
CA ILE A 233 10.25 -24.40 -36.78
C ILE A 233 11.13 -23.84 -37.90
N ASP A 234 12.01 -24.67 -38.46
CA ASP A 234 12.85 -24.27 -39.60
C ASP A 234 12.00 -23.84 -40.80
N THR A 235 12.39 -22.72 -41.41
CA THR A 235 11.62 -22.07 -42.48
C THR A 235 11.70 -22.85 -43.80
N ALA A 236 12.86 -23.44 -44.11
CA ALA A 236 13.01 -24.22 -45.33
C ALA A 236 12.23 -25.55 -45.22
N PHE A 237 12.28 -26.19 -44.06
CA PHE A 237 11.52 -27.40 -43.75
C PHE A 237 10.02 -27.16 -43.81
N ALA A 238 9.54 -26.06 -43.22
CA ALA A 238 8.12 -25.74 -43.15
C ALA A 238 7.47 -25.44 -44.51
N ASN A 239 8.24 -24.83 -45.42
CA ASN A 239 7.75 -24.43 -46.74
C ASN A 239 7.90 -25.52 -47.81
N ASN A 240 8.52 -26.66 -47.48
CA ASN A 240 8.56 -27.81 -48.37
C ASN A 240 7.20 -28.53 -48.38
N PRO A 241 6.48 -28.61 -49.53
CA PRO A 241 5.16 -29.24 -49.60
C PRO A 241 5.14 -30.72 -49.16
N LEU A 242 6.27 -31.43 -49.28
CA LEU A 242 6.37 -32.84 -48.86
C LEU A 242 6.31 -33.03 -47.33
N ASN A 243 6.58 -31.97 -46.56
CA ASN A 243 6.70 -32.03 -45.11
C ASN A 243 5.39 -31.70 -44.39
N GLN A 244 4.33 -31.29 -45.08
CA GLN A 244 3.12 -30.72 -44.47
C GLN A 244 2.46 -31.60 -43.40
N GLU A 245 2.47 -32.92 -43.57
CA GLU A 245 1.86 -33.88 -42.63
C GLU A 245 2.80 -34.36 -41.52
N ILE A 246 4.07 -33.92 -41.52
CA ILE A 246 5.06 -34.28 -40.51
C ILE A 246 4.67 -33.67 -39.16
N GLU A 247 4.71 -34.50 -38.12
CA GLU A 247 4.46 -34.11 -36.74
C GLU A 247 5.68 -33.38 -36.17
N VAL A 248 5.44 -32.22 -35.57
CA VAL A 248 6.47 -31.40 -34.93
C VAL A 248 6.54 -31.73 -33.44
N CYS A 249 5.41 -31.54 -32.75
CA CYS A 249 5.27 -31.80 -31.33
C CYS A 249 3.83 -32.20 -30.97
N LYS A 250 3.64 -32.67 -29.74
CA LYS A 250 2.33 -32.86 -29.12
C LYS A 250 2.27 -32.07 -27.82
N ILE A 251 1.24 -31.24 -27.70
CA ILE A 251 0.90 -30.51 -26.48
C ILE A 251 -0.01 -31.40 -25.64
N ILE A 252 0.29 -31.53 -24.35
CA ILE A 252 -0.48 -32.34 -23.41
C ILE A 252 -0.84 -31.47 -22.21
N THR A 253 -2.13 -31.26 -22.01
CA THR A 253 -2.65 -30.62 -20.81
C THR A 253 -3.20 -31.69 -19.89
N THR A 254 -2.77 -31.74 -18.63
CA THR A 254 -3.26 -32.68 -17.62
C THR A 254 -4.02 -31.93 -16.53
N ASN A 255 -5.18 -32.45 -16.10
CA ASN A 255 -5.94 -31.89 -14.98
C ASN A 255 -5.58 -32.55 -13.62
N ARG A 256 -6.18 -32.08 -12.52
CA ARG A 256 -5.88 -32.59 -11.17
C ARG A 256 -6.12 -34.09 -10.96
N VAL A 257 -7.08 -34.71 -11.66
CA VAL A 257 -7.38 -36.15 -11.54
C VAL A 257 -6.53 -37.03 -12.47
N GLY A 258 -5.72 -36.42 -13.35
CA GLY A 258 -4.84 -37.11 -14.29
C GLY A 258 -5.41 -37.29 -15.70
N ASP A 259 -6.63 -36.80 -15.98
CA ASP A 259 -7.15 -36.77 -17.35
C ASP A 259 -6.30 -35.83 -18.20
N SER A 260 -6.20 -36.12 -19.49
CA SER A 260 -5.37 -35.32 -20.39
C SER A 260 -6.04 -34.99 -21.71
N LEU A 261 -5.90 -33.73 -22.12
CA LEU A 261 -6.18 -33.26 -23.48
C LEU A 261 -4.87 -33.27 -24.27
N MET A 262 -4.94 -33.67 -25.54
CA MET A 262 -3.77 -33.79 -26.40
C MET A 262 -4.03 -33.16 -27.76
N GLN A 263 -3.09 -32.33 -28.22
CA GLN A 263 -3.10 -31.76 -29.55
C GLN A 263 -1.76 -31.97 -30.25
N VAL A 264 -1.77 -32.66 -31.38
CA VAL A 264 -0.59 -32.84 -32.24
C VAL A 264 -0.46 -31.66 -33.19
N ILE A 265 0.68 -30.99 -33.16
CA ILE A 265 1.03 -29.90 -34.07
C ILE A 265 1.89 -30.48 -35.21
N LYS A 266 1.45 -30.26 -36.43
CA LYS A 266 2.13 -30.66 -37.67
C LYS A 266 2.70 -29.44 -38.39
N VAL A 267 3.61 -29.67 -39.33
CA VAL A 267 4.25 -28.61 -40.14
C VAL A 267 3.23 -27.70 -40.82
N LYS A 268 2.16 -28.27 -41.42
CA LYS A 268 1.10 -27.49 -42.07
C LYS A 268 0.42 -26.49 -41.14
N ASN A 269 0.43 -26.74 -39.83
CA ASN A 269 -0.25 -25.88 -38.86
C ASN A 269 0.48 -24.55 -38.62
N PHE A 270 1.71 -24.39 -39.13
CA PHE A 270 2.46 -23.13 -39.11
C PHE A 270 2.12 -22.20 -40.29
N LYS A 271 1.21 -22.63 -41.18
CA LYS A 271 0.82 -21.92 -42.39
C LYS A 271 -0.65 -21.54 -42.34
N ALA A 272 -0.99 -20.26 -42.58
CA ALA A 272 -2.36 -19.76 -42.56
C ALA A 272 -3.25 -20.36 -43.67
N SER A 273 -2.63 -20.78 -44.76
CA SER A 273 -3.25 -21.55 -45.84
C SER A 273 -2.18 -22.39 -46.55
N ASP A 274 -2.62 -23.35 -47.36
CA ASP A 274 -1.72 -24.23 -48.13
C ASP A 274 -0.76 -23.43 -49.03
N ASP A 275 -1.20 -22.27 -49.54
CA ASP A 275 -0.43 -21.37 -50.42
C ASP A 275 0.39 -20.30 -49.66
N SER A 276 0.17 -20.12 -48.36
CA SER A 276 0.93 -19.16 -47.56
C SER A 276 2.39 -19.59 -47.38
N ILE A 277 3.31 -18.64 -47.17
CA ILE A 277 4.71 -18.93 -46.85
C ILE A 277 4.93 -18.65 -45.37
N TYR A 278 5.43 -19.63 -44.64
CA TYR A 278 5.87 -19.44 -43.26
C TYR A 278 7.22 -18.73 -43.25
N ASN A 279 7.40 -17.71 -42.40
CA ASN A 279 8.59 -16.85 -42.37
C ASN A 279 9.54 -17.13 -41.19
N GLY A 280 9.28 -18.20 -40.44
CA GLY A 280 10.06 -18.58 -39.25
C GLY A 280 9.68 -17.82 -37.97
N LYS A 281 8.61 -17.02 -37.96
CA LYS A 281 8.17 -16.31 -36.75
C LYS A 281 7.61 -17.28 -35.71
N TYR A 282 7.81 -16.99 -34.44
CA TYR A 282 7.10 -17.67 -33.37
C TYR A 282 5.58 -17.52 -33.52
N LEU A 283 4.86 -18.62 -33.35
CA LEU A 283 3.40 -18.67 -33.35
C LEU A 283 2.91 -19.13 -31.97
N GLU A 284 1.89 -18.45 -31.47
CA GLU A 284 1.10 -18.85 -30.29
C GLU A 284 -0.26 -19.47 -30.71
N ASN A 285 -0.69 -19.22 -31.96
CA ASN A 285 -1.88 -19.78 -32.58
C ASN A 285 -1.52 -20.56 -33.85
N PHE A 286 -2.08 -21.75 -34.01
CA PHE A 286 -1.81 -22.66 -35.11
C PHE A 286 -3.04 -22.83 -35.99
N TYR A 287 -2.84 -23.08 -37.29
CA TYR A 287 -3.93 -23.13 -38.27
C TYR A 287 -4.36 -24.56 -38.61
N SER A 288 -5.66 -24.76 -38.79
CA SER A 288 -6.27 -25.94 -39.38
C SER A 288 -6.18 -25.88 -40.92
N ARG A 289 -6.54 -26.97 -41.60
CA ARG A 289 -6.47 -27.11 -43.06
C ARG A 289 -7.34 -26.11 -43.84
N LEU A 290 -8.27 -25.42 -43.18
CA LEU A 290 -9.16 -24.41 -43.78
C LEU A 290 -8.76 -22.97 -43.40
N GLY A 291 -7.56 -22.78 -42.82
CA GLY A 291 -7.07 -21.47 -42.38
C GLY A 291 -7.71 -20.92 -41.10
N ALA A 292 -8.68 -21.62 -40.51
CA ALA A 292 -9.17 -21.35 -39.16
C ALA A 292 -8.18 -21.86 -38.10
N SER A 293 -8.06 -21.21 -36.95
CA SER A 293 -7.20 -21.68 -35.85
C SER A 293 -7.60 -23.09 -35.36
N ILE A 294 -6.63 -23.88 -34.89
CA ILE A 294 -6.88 -25.17 -34.23
C ILE A 294 -7.52 -24.89 -32.86
N THR A 295 -8.72 -25.41 -32.63
CA THR A 295 -9.50 -25.19 -31.40
C THR A 295 -9.21 -26.20 -30.29
N ASN A 296 -8.46 -27.27 -30.58
CA ASN A 296 -8.19 -28.36 -29.63
C ASN A 296 -7.18 -28.00 -28.51
N LEU A 297 -6.71 -26.76 -28.45
CA LEU A 297 -5.93 -26.19 -27.34
C LEU A 297 -6.80 -25.34 -26.41
N GLN A 298 -8.12 -25.54 -26.49
CA GLN A 298 -9.11 -24.86 -25.67
C GLN A 298 -9.73 -25.87 -24.71
N VAL A 299 -9.75 -25.55 -23.43
CA VAL A 299 -10.56 -26.25 -22.43
C VAL A 299 -11.92 -25.54 -22.40
N PRO A 300 -13.03 -26.24 -22.69
CA PRO A 300 -14.36 -25.63 -22.69
C PRO A 300 -14.80 -25.25 -21.27
N VAL A 301 -15.76 -24.33 -21.18
CA VAL A 301 -16.41 -23.92 -19.92
C VAL A 301 -16.83 -25.14 -19.11
N SER A 302 -16.10 -25.41 -18.03
CA SER A 302 -16.29 -26.55 -17.15
C SER A 302 -15.34 -26.45 -15.95
N ASN A 303 -15.58 -27.25 -14.92
CA ASN A 303 -14.63 -27.43 -13.82
C ASN A 303 -13.48 -28.39 -14.21
N TRP A 304 -13.07 -28.49 -15.48
CA TRP A 304 -12.19 -29.59 -15.92
C TRP A 304 -10.82 -29.62 -15.24
N PHE A 305 -10.23 -28.46 -14.93
CA PHE A 305 -8.99 -28.40 -14.16
C PHE A 305 -9.18 -28.82 -12.69
N ASN A 306 -10.41 -28.78 -12.17
CA ASN A 306 -10.71 -28.93 -10.75
C ASN A 306 -11.40 -30.26 -10.41
N ASP A 307 -10.85 -30.98 -9.43
CA ASP A 307 -11.34 -32.26 -8.95
C ASP A 307 -12.34 -32.15 -7.77
N SER A 308 -12.43 -30.98 -7.11
CA SER A 308 -13.35 -30.77 -5.99
C SER A 308 -13.60 -29.28 -5.68
N ALA A 309 -14.72 -28.98 -5.02
CA ALA A 309 -15.03 -27.60 -4.59
C ALA A 309 -14.12 -27.08 -3.45
N LYS A 310 -13.23 -27.91 -2.88
CA LYS A 310 -12.38 -27.58 -1.72
C LYS A 310 -10.99 -28.18 -1.91
N PHE A 311 -10.02 -27.40 -2.39
CA PHE A 311 -8.63 -27.87 -2.46
C PHE A 311 -7.85 -27.52 -1.20
N GLY A 312 -6.89 -28.38 -0.84
CA GLY A 312 -5.93 -28.10 0.23
C GLY A 312 -4.76 -27.26 -0.31
N ILE A 313 -4.47 -26.14 0.33
CA ILE A 313 -3.36 -25.20 0.00
C ILE A 313 -1.97 -25.84 0.24
N ASN A 314 -1.92 -27.09 0.74
CA ASN A 314 -0.68 -27.78 1.13
C ASN A 314 -0.09 -28.68 0.04
N ASP A 315 -0.56 -28.61 -1.21
CA ASP A 315 -0.07 -29.48 -2.28
C ASP A 315 1.29 -28.95 -2.79
N THR A 316 2.35 -29.76 -2.66
CA THR A 316 3.73 -29.31 -2.91
C THR A 316 4.13 -29.33 -4.39
N HIS A 317 3.34 -30.00 -5.23
CA HIS A 317 3.52 -30.06 -6.67
C HIS A 317 2.19 -29.78 -7.36
N SER A 318 2.23 -29.08 -8.48
CA SER A 318 1.02 -28.89 -9.27
C SER A 318 0.54 -30.21 -9.85
N LYS A 319 -0.76 -30.45 -9.72
CA LYS A 319 -1.44 -31.58 -10.38
C LYS A 319 -2.02 -31.19 -11.74
N VAL A 320 -2.13 -29.89 -12.01
CA VAL A 320 -2.38 -29.36 -13.36
C VAL A 320 -1.04 -29.16 -14.05
N ASP A 321 -0.93 -29.57 -15.30
CA ASP A 321 0.36 -29.49 -16.01
C ASP A 321 0.17 -29.26 -17.50
N PHE A 322 1.10 -28.52 -18.10
CA PHE A 322 1.14 -28.18 -19.52
C PHE A 322 2.47 -28.63 -20.11
N LYS A 323 2.44 -29.72 -20.88
CA LYS A 323 3.64 -30.46 -21.31
C LYS A 323 3.80 -30.43 -22.82
N VAL A 324 5.04 -30.54 -23.29
CA VAL A 324 5.35 -30.62 -24.72
C VAL A 324 6.25 -31.82 -25.00
N PHE A 325 5.76 -32.72 -25.84
CA PHE A 325 6.55 -33.81 -26.40
C PHE A 325 7.03 -33.42 -27.81
N TRP A 326 8.33 -33.41 -28.06
CA TRP A 326 8.90 -33.16 -29.38
C TRP A 326 9.22 -34.46 -30.10
N TYR A 327 8.85 -34.56 -31.38
CA TYR A 327 8.94 -35.81 -32.14
C TYR A 327 10.31 -36.07 -32.79
N ASP A 328 11.25 -35.12 -32.74
CA ASP A 328 12.55 -35.21 -33.42
C ASP A 328 12.43 -35.55 -34.92
N LYS A 329 11.54 -34.80 -35.60
CA LYS A 329 11.31 -34.89 -37.06
C LYS A 329 11.64 -33.58 -37.81
N CYS A 330 11.81 -32.48 -37.07
CA CYS A 330 12.27 -31.20 -37.59
C CYS A 330 12.83 -30.34 -36.45
N ASP A 331 13.65 -29.35 -36.79
CA ASP A 331 14.10 -28.36 -35.82
C ASP A 331 12.91 -27.59 -35.26
N MET A 332 12.93 -27.35 -33.96
CA MET A 332 11.89 -26.64 -33.23
C MET A 332 12.53 -25.72 -32.20
N TRP A 333 11.90 -24.58 -31.95
CA TRP A 333 12.22 -23.72 -30.83
C TRP A 333 10.93 -23.40 -30.08
N ILE A 334 10.96 -23.50 -28.76
CA ILE A 334 9.85 -23.13 -27.89
C ILE A 334 10.35 -22.15 -26.85
N ASP A 335 9.61 -21.05 -26.69
CA ASP A 335 9.89 -19.98 -25.72
C ASP A 335 9.12 -20.24 -24.42
N ARG A 336 7.79 -20.25 -24.49
CA ARG A 336 6.93 -20.40 -23.31
C ARG A 336 5.62 -21.12 -23.63
N ILE A 337 4.89 -21.48 -22.58
CA ILE A 337 3.45 -21.77 -22.66
C ILE A 337 2.69 -20.65 -21.97
N ARG A 338 1.87 -19.93 -22.74
CA ARG A 338 0.88 -19.01 -22.17
C ARG A 338 -0.43 -19.74 -21.91
N VAL A 339 -1.04 -19.47 -20.77
CA VAL A 339 -2.38 -19.94 -20.43
C VAL A 339 -3.24 -18.74 -20.06
N GLU A 340 -4.36 -18.56 -20.76
CA GLU A 340 -5.31 -17.48 -20.50
C GLU A 340 -6.72 -18.02 -20.28
N ASN A 341 -7.48 -17.41 -19.37
CA ASN A 341 -8.92 -17.59 -19.35
C ASN A 341 -9.60 -16.65 -20.36
N GLN A 342 -10.89 -16.87 -20.63
CA GLN A 342 -11.64 -16.10 -21.64
C GLN A 342 -11.58 -14.56 -21.46
N PRO A 343 -11.76 -13.97 -20.26
CA PRO A 343 -11.60 -12.52 -20.09
C PRO A 343 -10.22 -12.01 -20.50
N ALA A 344 -9.14 -12.67 -20.05
CA ALA A 344 -7.77 -12.30 -20.42
C ALA A 344 -7.54 -12.44 -21.93
N HIS A 345 -8.04 -13.52 -22.53
CA HIS A 345 -7.87 -13.78 -23.95
C HIS A 345 -8.55 -12.72 -24.82
N ARG A 346 -9.80 -12.35 -24.47
CA ARG A 346 -10.54 -11.29 -25.18
C ARG A 346 -9.86 -9.93 -25.05
N MET A 347 -9.37 -9.60 -23.86
CA MET A 347 -8.80 -8.29 -23.57
C MET A 347 -7.36 -8.12 -24.10
N ILE A 348 -6.47 -9.06 -23.77
CA ILE A 348 -5.02 -8.92 -23.99
C ILE A 348 -4.57 -9.52 -25.32
N THR A 349 -5.16 -10.65 -25.73
CA THR A 349 -4.72 -11.37 -26.94
C THR A 349 -5.52 -10.97 -28.17
N LEU A 350 -6.84 -10.90 -28.06
CA LEU A 350 -7.71 -10.57 -29.20
C LEU A 350 -7.96 -9.07 -29.37
N HIS A 351 -7.81 -8.27 -28.30
CA HIS A 351 -8.20 -6.87 -28.27
C HIS A 351 -9.64 -6.67 -28.77
N ASP A 352 -10.58 -7.46 -28.21
CA ASP A 352 -11.99 -7.45 -28.58
C ASP A 352 -12.55 -6.02 -28.51
N SER A 353 -13.07 -5.52 -29.63
CA SER A 353 -13.60 -4.17 -29.74
C SER A 353 -14.73 -3.87 -28.76
N ILE A 354 -15.52 -4.88 -28.37
CA ILE A 354 -16.59 -4.71 -27.38
C ILE A 354 -16.00 -4.50 -25.98
N VAL A 355 -14.94 -5.23 -25.64
CA VAL A 355 -14.22 -5.06 -24.37
C VAL A 355 -13.53 -3.71 -24.30
N GLU A 356 -12.86 -3.29 -25.38
CA GLU A 356 -12.27 -1.94 -25.47
C GLU A 356 -13.32 -0.84 -25.32
N GLU A 357 -14.51 -1.02 -25.91
CA GLU A 357 -15.64 -0.11 -25.75
C GLU A 357 -16.13 -0.05 -24.31
N TRP A 358 -16.25 -1.19 -23.62
CA TRP A 358 -16.64 -1.23 -22.21
C TRP A 358 -15.70 -0.41 -21.33
N ILE A 359 -14.39 -0.60 -21.51
CA ILE A 359 -13.38 0.15 -20.74
C ILE A 359 -13.51 1.64 -21.05
N ARG A 360 -13.56 2.00 -22.34
CA ARG A 360 -13.65 3.40 -22.76
C ARG A 360 -14.90 4.08 -22.20
N ALA A 361 -16.07 3.46 -22.34
CA ALA A 361 -17.34 4.06 -21.92
C ALA A 361 -17.45 4.19 -20.37
N GLU A 362 -16.97 3.22 -19.58
CA GLU A 362 -16.93 3.38 -18.11
C GLU A 362 -16.02 4.55 -17.68
N VAL A 363 -14.91 4.80 -18.40
CA VAL A 363 -14.01 5.92 -18.09
C VAL A 363 -14.54 7.25 -18.63
N GLU A 364 -14.86 7.32 -19.92
CA GLU A 364 -15.19 8.57 -20.61
C GLU A 364 -16.63 9.02 -20.32
N ASP A 365 -17.61 8.11 -20.46
CA ASP A 365 -19.03 8.46 -20.40
C ASP A 365 -19.56 8.58 -18.97
N ILE A 366 -18.86 8.01 -17.98
CA ILE A 366 -19.22 8.10 -16.56
C ILE A 366 -18.22 9.00 -15.82
N ALA A 367 -17.00 8.52 -15.55
CA ALA A 367 -16.09 9.19 -14.62
C ALA A 367 -15.58 10.53 -15.15
N MET A 368 -15.10 10.58 -16.40
CA MET A 368 -14.63 11.82 -17.02
C MET A 368 -15.77 12.77 -17.37
N ALA A 369 -16.95 12.26 -17.73
CA ALA A 369 -18.12 13.10 -17.95
C ALA A 369 -18.49 13.92 -16.71
N GLU A 370 -18.39 13.33 -15.52
CA GLU A 370 -18.57 14.04 -14.25
C GLU A 370 -17.44 15.05 -13.99
N VAL A 371 -16.18 14.67 -14.18
CA VAL A 371 -15.05 15.60 -14.02
C VAL A 371 -15.18 16.82 -14.94
N ASN A 372 -15.55 16.59 -16.21
CA ASN A 372 -15.76 17.64 -17.19
C ASN A 372 -16.94 18.55 -16.85
N ALA A 373 -17.90 18.06 -16.05
CA ALA A 373 -19.00 18.85 -15.48
C ALA A 373 -18.60 19.61 -14.20
N GLY A 374 -17.34 19.56 -13.78
CA GLY A 374 -16.83 20.20 -12.56
C GLY A 374 -17.02 19.38 -11.28
N ASN A 375 -17.37 18.10 -11.40
CA ASN A 375 -17.50 17.19 -10.27
C ASN A 375 -16.13 16.68 -9.81
N SER A 376 -15.83 16.81 -8.51
CA SER A 376 -14.56 16.37 -7.91
C SER A 376 -14.66 15.04 -7.16
N SER A 377 -15.85 14.43 -7.12
CA SER A 377 -16.13 13.19 -6.43
C SER A 377 -15.46 11.96 -7.04
N PRO A 378 -15.49 11.72 -8.38
CA PRO A 378 -14.83 10.56 -8.96
C PRO A 378 -13.35 10.51 -8.53
N PHE A 379 -12.94 9.40 -7.91
CA PHE A 379 -11.59 9.28 -7.35
C PHE A 379 -10.73 8.30 -8.12
N LYS A 380 -11.03 7.00 -8.02
CA LYS A 380 -10.28 5.91 -8.66
C LYS A 380 -11.20 4.73 -8.93
N PHE A 381 -10.79 3.85 -9.83
CA PHE A 381 -11.43 2.54 -9.99
C PHE A 381 -10.88 1.55 -8.96
N TYR A 382 -11.65 0.53 -8.62
CA TYR A 382 -11.32 -0.38 -7.51
C TYR A 382 -11.47 -1.86 -7.85
N ILE A 383 -10.53 -2.66 -7.35
CA ILE A 383 -10.55 -4.13 -7.35
C ILE A 383 -9.91 -4.64 -6.04
N GLU A 384 -10.32 -5.80 -5.56
CA GLU A 384 -9.68 -6.50 -4.45
C GLU A 384 -9.59 -8.00 -4.68
N GLU A 385 -8.98 -8.71 -3.73
CA GLU A 385 -8.92 -10.18 -3.68
C GLU A 385 -8.46 -10.84 -4.99
N PHE A 386 -7.32 -10.37 -5.49
CA PHE A 386 -6.71 -10.88 -6.72
C PHE A 386 -5.49 -11.79 -6.45
N GLU A 387 -5.23 -12.70 -7.40
CA GLU A 387 -4.05 -13.56 -7.46
C GLU A 387 -3.01 -12.98 -8.43
N MET A 388 -1.78 -13.50 -8.43
CA MET A 388 -0.70 -12.95 -9.26
C MET A 388 -0.98 -13.05 -10.76
N ASN A 389 -1.61 -14.12 -11.22
CA ASN A 389 -1.98 -14.30 -12.63
C ASN A 389 -3.09 -13.31 -13.08
N HIS A 390 -3.72 -12.56 -12.18
CA HIS A 390 -4.60 -11.43 -12.53
C HIS A 390 -3.81 -10.15 -12.88
N LEU A 391 -2.56 -10.02 -12.44
CA LEU A 391 -1.77 -8.79 -12.63
C LEU A 391 -1.59 -8.36 -14.09
N PRO A 392 -1.42 -9.25 -15.08
CA PRO A 392 -1.37 -8.84 -16.49
C PRO A 392 -2.64 -8.12 -16.93
N CYS A 393 -3.82 -8.60 -16.52
CA CYS A 393 -5.11 -8.00 -16.82
C CYS A 393 -5.33 -6.69 -16.07
N ILE A 394 -5.00 -6.67 -14.78
CA ILE A 394 -4.99 -5.45 -13.95
C ILE A 394 -4.10 -4.37 -14.58
N GLY A 395 -2.89 -4.73 -15.02
CA GLY A 395 -1.96 -3.79 -15.65
C GLY A 395 -2.46 -3.26 -16.99
N TYR A 396 -3.04 -4.12 -17.83
CA TYR A 396 -3.66 -3.70 -19.08
C TYR A 396 -4.82 -2.73 -18.84
N LEU A 397 -5.74 -3.10 -17.94
CA LEU A 397 -6.90 -2.30 -17.60
C LEU A 397 -6.49 -0.94 -17.00
N ASN A 398 -5.55 -0.93 -16.04
CA ASN A 398 -5.05 0.31 -15.42
C ASN A 398 -4.40 1.24 -16.45
N LYS A 399 -3.61 0.71 -17.40
CA LYS A 399 -3.05 1.50 -18.49
C LYS A 399 -4.14 2.16 -19.33
N LYS A 400 -5.19 1.42 -19.71
CA LYS A 400 -6.33 1.96 -20.47
C LYS A 400 -7.09 3.02 -19.69
N ILE A 401 -7.29 2.82 -18.38
CA ILE A 401 -7.89 3.82 -17.49
C ILE A 401 -7.07 5.12 -17.51
N ILE A 402 -5.75 5.01 -17.35
CA ILE A 402 -4.83 6.16 -17.39
C ILE A 402 -4.89 6.84 -18.75
N ASP A 403 -4.87 6.09 -19.84
CA ASP A 403 -4.88 6.63 -21.20
C ASP A 403 -6.20 7.39 -21.50
N TYR A 404 -7.35 6.76 -21.27
CA TYR A 404 -8.68 7.37 -21.52
C TYR A 404 -8.99 8.52 -20.57
N SER A 405 -8.46 8.49 -19.34
CA SER A 405 -8.61 9.58 -18.38
C SER A 405 -7.54 10.67 -18.47
N ARG A 406 -6.57 10.53 -19.40
CA ARG A 406 -5.40 11.42 -19.53
C ARG A 406 -4.62 11.57 -18.22
N GLY A 407 -4.41 10.46 -17.52
CA GLY A 407 -3.68 10.40 -16.25
C GLY A 407 -4.47 10.89 -15.03
N ARG A 408 -5.77 11.17 -15.18
CA ARG A 408 -6.62 11.63 -14.08
C ARG A 408 -6.99 10.50 -13.11
N PHE A 409 -7.21 9.29 -13.64
CA PHE A 409 -7.62 8.13 -12.87
C PHE A 409 -6.62 6.99 -13.00
N SER A 410 -6.63 6.12 -11.99
CA SER A 410 -5.92 4.84 -11.98
C SER A 410 -6.80 3.81 -11.28
N LEU A 411 -6.36 2.55 -11.35
CA LEU A 411 -6.88 1.48 -10.52
C LEU A 411 -6.22 1.54 -9.13
N MET A 412 -7.03 1.44 -8.09
CA MET A 412 -6.63 1.13 -6.73
C MET A 412 -6.93 -0.34 -6.49
N VAL A 413 -5.92 -1.13 -6.15
CA VAL A 413 -6.10 -2.56 -5.86
C VAL A 413 -5.81 -2.84 -4.39
N ASN A 414 -6.74 -3.52 -3.71
CA ASN A 414 -6.47 -4.00 -2.35
C ASN A 414 -5.55 -5.21 -2.42
N TYR A 415 -4.29 -4.97 -2.08
CA TYR A 415 -3.25 -5.97 -2.00
C TYR A 415 -3.39 -6.81 -0.72
N ASN A 416 -3.86 -8.05 -0.91
CA ASN A 416 -3.80 -9.10 0.08
C ASN A 416 -2.55 -9.98 -0.16
N HIS A 417 -1.59 -9.92 0.76
CA HIS A 417 -0.29 -10.60 0.59
C HIS A 417 -0.42 -12.12 0.47
N ASP A 418 -1.27 -12.74 1.30
CA ASP A 418 -1.46 -14.19 1.33
C ASP A 418 -2.10 -14.71 0.04
N LEU A 419 -3.11 -14.00 -0.47
CA LEU A 419 -3.75 -14.35 -1.72
C LEU A 419 -2.81 -14.17 -2.92
N LEU A 420 -1.99 -13.10 -2.92
CA LEU A 420 -1.00 -12.88 -3.98
C LEU A 420 0.09 -13.95 -4.02
N LYS A 421 0.32 -14.72 -2.96
CA LYS A 421 1.36 -15.77 -2.93
C LYS A 421 0.81 -17.20 -2.92
N VAL A 422 -0.51 -17.39 -2.88
CA VAL A 422 -1.15 -18.69 -2.60
C VAL A 422 -0.73 -19.81 -3.56
N PHE A 423 -0.38 -19.48 -4.81
CA PHE A 423 0.02 -20.41 -5.86
C PHE A 423 1.51 -20.78 -5.86
N ILE A 424 2.32 -20.11 -5.04
CA ILE A 424 3.75 -20.41 -4.94
C ILE A 424 3.95 -21.71 -4.16
N PRO A 425 4.82 -22.62 -4.61
CA PRO A 425 5.20 -23.79 -3.81
C PRO A 425 5.72 -23.37 -2.43
N ASN A 426 5.17 -23.96 -1.36
CA ASN A 426 5.48 -23.58 0.03
C ASN A 426 5.27 -22.08 0.30
N SER A 427 4.15 -21.52 -0.19
CA SER A 427 3.78 -20.11 -0.05
C SER A 427 3.84 -19.58 1.39
N TYR A 428 3.53 -20.42 2.39
CA TYR A 428 3.65 -20.06 3.81
C TYR A 428 5.07 -19.71 4.26
N ASP A 429 6.09 -20.28 3.63
CA ASP A 429 7.51 -20.05 3.99
C ASP A 429 8.18 -19.04 3.03
N THR A 430 7.47 -18.58 2.00
CA THR A 430 8.00 -17.68 0.98
C THR A 430 7.44 -16.27 1.19
N LEU A 431 8.33 -15.31 1.49
CA LEU A 431 7.98 -13.89 1.59
C LEU A 431 8.55 -13.14 0.41
N PHE A 432 7.72 -12.31 -0.23
CA PHE A 432 8.20 -11.38 -1.24
C PHE A 432 8.94 -10.20 -0.60
N SER A 433 10.04 -9.80 -1.22
CA SER A 433 10.71 -8.53 -0.88
C SER A 433 9.94 -7.33 -1.42
N ALA A 434 10.18 -6.14 -0.84
CA ALA A 434 9.59 -4.89 -1.33
C ALA A 434 9.93 -4.62 -2.80
N ARG A 435 11.13 -4.99 -3.25
CA ARG A 435 11.54 -4.85 -4.67
C ARG A 435 10.72 -5.74 -5.60
N GLN A 436 10.43 -6.97 -5.18
CA GLN A 436 9.60 -7.90 -5.95
C GLN A 436 8.15 -7.38 -6.04
N ILE A 437 7.57 -6.97 -4.90
CA ILE A 437 6.21 -6.42 -4.91
C ILE A 437 6.15 -5.12 -5.74
N LYS A 438 7.16 -4.25 -5.65
CA LYS A 438 7.27 -3.09 -6.54
C LYS A 438 7.30 -3.51 -8.02
N LYS A 439 8.10 -4.51 -8.39
CA LYS A 439 8.16 -5.03 -9.77
C LYS A 439 6.78 -5.49 -10.24
N TYR A 440 6.05 -6.23 -9.41
CA TYR A 440 4.76 -6.81 -9.78
C TYR A 440 3.63 -5.78 -9.81
N LEU A 441 3.48 -5.01 -8.73
CA LEU A 441 2.35 -4.09 -8.55
C LEU A 441 2.60 -2.73 -9.21
N VAL A 442 3.77 -2.14 -8.99
CA VAL A 442 4.05 -0.77 -9.46
C VAL A 442 4.57 -0.79 -10.89
N ASP A 443 5.62 -1.56 -11.17
CA ASP A 443 6.29 -1.49 -12.46
C ASP A 443 5.50 -2.20 -13.57
N SER A 444 4.94 -3.38 -13.26
CA SER A 444 4.20 -4.19 -14.26
C SER A 444 2.74 -3.76 -14.39
N ALA A 445 2.05 -3.50 -13.27
CA ALA A 445 0.64 -3.09 -13.29
C ALA A 445 0.43 -1.56 -13.29
N ALA A 446 1.50 -0.76 -13.27
CA ALA A 446 1.47 0.72 -13.31
C ALA A 446 0.66 1.36 -12.17
N LEU A 447 0.52 0.69 -11.02
CA LEU A 447 -0.26 1.18 -9.89
C LEU A 447 0.40 2.42 -9.27
N LYS A 448 -0.43 3.34 -8.75
CA LYS A 448 -0.01 4.66 -8.26
C LYS A 448 -0.09 4.78 -6.74
N GLU A 449 -0.31 3.66 -6.06
CA GLU A 449 -0.41 3.56 -4.61
C GLU A 449 -0.17 2.11 -4.17
N VAL A 450 0.14 1.94 -2.89
CA VAL A 450 -0.02 0.67 -2.19
C VAL A 450 -1.30 0.77 -1.38
N PHE A 451 -2.31 -0.04 -1.68
CA PHE A 451 -3.48 -0.19 -0.82
C PHE A 451 -3.47 -1.62 -0.29
N THR A 452 -3.43 -1.80 1.03
CA THR A 452 -3.35 -3.15 1.62
C THR A 452 -4.26 -3.29 2.82
N GLU A 453 -4.69 -4.51 3.04
CA GLU A 453 -5.40 -4.96 4.21
C GLU A 453 -4.53 -5.93 5.02
N CYS A 454 -4.69 -5.91 6.34
CA CYS A 454 -4.12 -6.94 7.19
C CYS A 454 -5.01 -7.22 8.39
N TYR A 455 -5.38 -8.48 8.57
CA TYR A 455 -6.16 -8.95 9.70
C TYR A 455 -5.25 -9.43 10.81
N GLY A 456 -4.89 -8.52 11.72
CA GLY A 456 -4.04 -8.85 12.87
C GLY A 456 -4.78 -9.57 14.00
N LEU A 457 -6.11 -9.63 13.99
CA LEU A 457 -6.93 -10.08 15.12
C LEU A 457 -7.88 -11.21 14.69
N GLU A 458 -7.35 -12.42 14.71
CA GLU A 458 -8.10 -13.64 14.40
C GLU A 458 -9.02 -14.07 15.57
N GLY A 459 -9.89 -15.05 15.35
CA GLY A 459 -10.85 -15.53 16.35
C GLY A 459 -10.90 -17.04 16.51
N TRP A 460 -9.79 -17.75 16.26
CA TRP A 460 -9.78 -19.21 16.27
C TRP A 460 -9.87 -19.82 17.67
N ASN A 461 -10.49 -21.01 17.75
CA ASN A 461 -10.57 -21.79 18.97
C ASN A 461 -9.27 -22.58 19.21
N ASN A 462 -8.63 -22.34 20.35
CA ASN A 462 -7.36 -22.98 20.73
C ASN A 462 -7.47 -24.52 20.81
N THR A 463 -8.62 -25.06 21.25
CA THR A 463 -8.77 -26.52 21.41
C THR A 463 -8.89 -27.29 20.10
N ILE A 464 -9.23 -26.61 19.00
CA ILE A 464 -9.55 -27.23 17.72
C ILE A 464 -8.40 -27.07 16.72
N HIS A 465 -7.78 -25.89 16.68
CA HIS A 465 -6.88 -25.53 15.60
C HIS A 465 -5.39 -25.60 15.99
N GLY A 466 -5.05 -25.38 17.26
CA GLY A 466 -3.66 -25.26 17.73
C GLY A 466 -2.86 -24.18 16.98
N GLY A 467 -1.62 -23.92 17.41
CA GLY A 467 -0.67 -23.13 16.61
C GLY A 467 -0.69 -21.60 16.79
N GLY A 468 -1.30 -21.06 17.85
CA GLY A 468 -1.15 -19.64 18.25
C GLY A 468 -2.04 -18.64 17.49
N ARG A 469 -3.15 -19.12 16.94
CA ARG A 469 -4.15 -18.33 16.19
C ARG A 469 -5.35 -17.88 17.03
N GLU A 470 -5.37 -18.29 18.30
CA GLU A 470 -6.33 -17.80 19.27
C GLU A 470 -6.06 -16.34 19.63
N SER A 471 -7.13 -15.61 19.88
CA SER A 471 -7.04 -14.24 20.38
C SER A 471 -7.46 -14.12 21.83
N TYR A 472 -6.85 -13.14 22.49
CA TYR A 472 -7.15 -12.79 23.87
C TYR A 472 -7.77 -11.42 24.00
N VAL A 473 -8.37 -11.16 25.16
CA VAL A 473 -8.77 -9.83 25.64
C VAL A 473 -8.51 -9.75 27.15
N PRO A 474 -8.37 -8.55 27.72
CA PRO A 474 -8.19 -8.42 29.17
C PRO A 474 -9.48 -8.80 29.91
N ASN A 475 -9.33 -9.49 31.04
CA ASN A 475 -10.44 -9.93 31.89
C ASN A 475 -11.24 -8.80 32.54
N THR A 476 -10.78 -7.55 32.39
CA THR A 476 -11.46 -6.33 32.83
C THR A 476 -12.39 -5.75 31.77
N LEU A 477 -12.33 -6.20 30.51
CA LEU A 477 -13.11 -5.64 29.41
C LEU A 477 -14.58 -6.08 29.42
N TYR A 478 -14.86 -7.33 29.81
CA TYR A 478 -16.25 -7.83 29.88
C TYR A 478 -16.44 -8.93 30.93
N ASN A 479 -17.68 -9.07 31.42
CA ASN A 479 -18.08 -10.00 32.49
C ASN A 479 -18.72 -11.31 31.98
N GLY A 480 -18.26 -11.85 30.85
CA GLY A 480 -18.79 -13.11 30.26
C GLY A 480 -17.86 -14.30 30.45
N THR A 481 -18.15 -15.44 29.80
CA THR A 481 -17.23 -16.59 29.78
C THR A 481 -16.30 -16.52 28.56
N ASP A 482 -15.23 -17.33 28.57
CA ASP A 482 -14.31 -17.40 27.44
C ASP A 482 -14.99 -18.06 26.25
N TYR A 483 -14.67 -17.55 25.05
CA TYR A 483 -15.02 -18.11 23.76
C TYR A 483 -16.50 -18.55 23.66
N GLN A 484 -17.40 -17.58 23.52
CA GLN A 484 -18.84 -17.79 23.28
C GLN A 484 -19.23 -17.40 21.84
N PRO A 485 -18.95 -18.27 20.86
CA PRO A 485 -19.49 -18.26 19.50
C PRO A 485 -20.92 -17.70 19.33
N ALA A 486 -21.87 -18.20 20.13
CA ALA A 486 -23.28 -17.82 20.07
C ALA A 486 -23.58 -16.37 20.55
N GLN A 487 -22.56 -15.64 20.97
CA GLN A 487 -22.64 -14.24 21.40
C GLN A 487 -21.64 -13.36 20.63
N GLY A 488 -20.97 -13.91 19.61
CA GLY A 488 -19.89 -13.22 18.90
C GLY A 488 -18.58 -13.08 19.70
N LEU A 489 -18.47 -13.70 20.88
CA LEU A 489 -17.25 -13.66 21.69
C LEU A 489 -16.26 -14.72 21.21
N LEU A 490 -15.37 -14.35 20.28
CA LEU A 490 -14.37 -15.24 19.66
C LEU A 490 -12.98 -15.08 20.29
N VAL A 491 -12.92 -15.03 21.63
CA VAL A 491 -11.72 -14.67 22.40
C VAL A 491 -11.64 -15.37 23.75
N TYR A 492 -10.43 -15.44 24.30
CA TYR A 492 -10.18 -15.89 25.67
C TYR A 492 -9.77 -14.71 26.57
N LYS A 493 -10.22 -14.71 27.83
CA LYS A 493 -9.80 -13.68 28.77
C LYS A 493 -8.45 -14.02 29.39
N THR A 494 -7.64 -13.00 29.66
CA THR A 494 -6.41 -13.12 30.45
C THR A 494 -6.17 -11.85 31.25
N SER A 495 -5.13 -11.80 32.08
CA SER A 495 -4.80 -10.55 32.79
C SER A 495 -4.39 -9.45 31.80
N PRO A 496 -4.61 -8.16 32.10
CA PRO A 496 -4.17 -7.05 31.24
C PRO A 496 -2.70 -7.15 30.82
N GLN A 497 -1.81 -7.49 31.75
CA GLN A 497 -0.38 -7.67 31.47
C GLN A 497 -0.11 -8.80 30.47
N ASN A 498 -0.78 -9.94 30.62
CA ASN A 498 -0.61 -11.09 29.72
C ASN A 498 -1.19 -10.78 28.34
N TYR A 499 -2.34 -10.11 28.28
CA TYR A 499 -2.97 -9.69 27.02
C TYR A 499 -2.08 -8.72 26.26
N ASP A 500 -1.57 -7.67 26.90
CA ASP A 500 -0.71 -6.68 26.22
C ASP A 500 0.59 -7.34 25.71
N THR A 501 1.13 -8.30 26.46
CA THR A 501 2.32 -9.07 26.05
C THR A 501 2.02 -9.97 24.86
N TRP A 502 0.92 -10.72 24.91
CA TRP A 502 0.45 -11.54 23.79
C TRP A 502 0.24 -10.69 22.54
N LEU A 503 -0.43 -9.53 22.65
CA LEU A 503 -0.73 -8.67 21.50
C LEU A 503 0.55 -8.24 20.78
N GLN A 504 1.60 -7.89 21.53
CA GLN A 504 2.88 -7.53 20.92
C GLN A 504 3.54 -8.72 20.22
N GLU A 505 3.57 -9.88 20.88
CA GLU A 505 4.15 -11.10 20.31
C GLU A 505 3.37 -11.54 19.07
N HIS A 506 2.05 -11.39 19.08
CA HIS A 506 1.17 -11.69 17.97
C HIS A 506 1.44 -10.79 16.78
N PHE A 507 1.53 -9.46 16.98
CA PHE A 507 1.77 -8.52 15.88
C PHE A 507 3.22 -8.53 15.36
N ASP A 508 4.21 -8.80 16.20
CA ASP A 508 5.63 -8.70 15.82
C ASP A 508 6.20 -10.02 15.24
N ASN A 509 5.56 -11.16 15.49
CA ASN A 509 6.05 -12.48 15.07
C ASN A 509 5.34 -13.01 13.82
N TYR A 510 5.92 -12.77 12.65
CA TYR A 510 5.41 -13.26 11.35
C TYR A 510 5.38 -14.80 11.22
N LYS A 511 5.99 -15.55 12.14
CA LYS A 511 5.96 -17.03 12.12
C LYS A 511 4.67 -17.62 12.69
N ILE A 512 3.79 -16.79 13.26
CA ILE A 512 2.46 -17.21 13.67
C ILE A 512 1.62 -17.34 12.40
N LYS A 513 1.10 -18.54 12.16
CA LYS A 513 0.34 -18.83 10.93
C LYS A 513 -0.83 -17.86 10.77
N GLY A 514 -0.91 -17.18 9.63
CA GLY A 514 -1.98 -16.24 9.32
C GLY A 514 -1.81 -14.85 9.95
N ASN A 515 -0.69 -14.56 10.63
CA ASN A 515 -0.41 -13.23 11.16
C ASN A 515 0.95 -12.70 10.68
N GLU A 516 0.90 -11.78 9.73
CA GLU A 516 2.05 -11.05 9.20
C GLU A 516 1.95 -9.54 9.49
N TYR A 517 1.21 -9.15 10.52
CA TYR A 517 0.70 -7.78 10.71
C TYR A 517 1.76 -6.67 10.61
N THR A 518 2.79 -6.71 11.46
CA THR A 518 3.87 -5.70 11.40
C THR A 518 4.71 -5.83 10.12
N HIS A 519 4.85 -7.05 9.58
CA HIS A 519 5.60 -7.29 8.35
C HIS A 519 4.95 -6.58 7.15
N ILE A 520 3.63 -6.68 6.99
CA ILE A 520 2.89 -6.05 5.90
C ILE A 520 2.99 -4.52 5.93
N PHE A 521 2.97 -3.89 7.11
CA PHE A 521 3.18 -2.44 7.19
C PHE A 521 4.60 -2.00 6.86
N LYS A 522 5.62 -2.75 7.32
CA LYS A 522 7.01 -2.49 6.92
C LYS A 522 7.21 -2.66 5.41
N LEU A 523 6.62 -3.71 4.84
CA LEU A 523 6.65 -3.98 3.40
C LEU A 523 5.99 -2.85 2.61
N SER A 524 4.81 -2.40 3.05
CA SER A 524 4.06 -1.31 2.40
C SER A 524 4.79 0.03 2.46
N ASP A 525 5.42 0.35 3.60
CA ASP A 525 6.28 1.52 3.75
C ASP A 525 7.49 1.46 2.81
N GLU A 526 8.19 0.32 2.76
CA GLU A 526 9.35 0.15 1.89
C GLU A 526 8.99 0.26 0.41
N ILE A 527 7.87 -0.34 -0.03
CA ILE A 527 7.38 -0.19 -1.42
C ILE A 527 7.04 1.28 -1.69
N SER A 528 6.31 1.93 -0.79
CA SER A 528 5.94 3.35 -0.88
C SER A 528 7.15 4.25 -1.04
N LYS A 529 8.24 3.99 -0.30
CA LYS A 529 9.54 4.68 -0.45
C LYS A 529 10.23 4.39 -1.77
N LEU A 530 10.34 3.12 -2.15
CA LEU A 530 11.07 2.71 -3.35
C LEU A 530 10.41 3.20 -4.64
N ALA A 531 9.08 3.35 -4.64
CA ALA A 531 8.30 3.79 -5.78
C ALA A 531 7.87 5.27 -5.72
N ASP A 532 8.07 5.93 -4.58
CA ASP A 532 7.54 7.26 -4.27
C ASP A 532 6.02 7.40 -4.55
N ILE A 533 5.24 6.50 -3.95
CA ILE A 533 3.78 6.45 -4.06
C ILE A 533 3.14 6.38 -2.68
N PRO A 534 1.91 6.89 -2.48
CA PRO A 534 1.21 6.79 -1.20
C PRO A 534 0.88 5.34 -0.82
N PHE A 535 0.88 5.08 0.49
CA PHE A 535 0.36 3.85 1.10
C PHE A 535 -0.99 4.16 1.78
N LEU A 536 -2.00 3.32 1.59
CA LEU A 536 -3.33 3.38 2.21
C LEU A 536 -3.61 2.07 2.97
N ASN A 537 -4.24 2.17 4.14
CA ASN A 537 -4.53 1.02 4.98
C ASN A 537 -6.03 0.74 5.08
N LEU A 538 -6.42 -0.52 4.85
CA LEU A 538 -7.75 -1.04 5.15
C LEU A 538 -7.73 -1.78 6.50
N ALA A 539 -8.19 -1.09 7.54
CA ALA A 539 -8.15 -1.57 8.91
C ALA A 539 -9.34 -2.49 9.23
N GLN A 540 -9.05 -3.58 9.94
CA GLN A 540 -10.08 -4.42 10.55
C GLN A 540 -10.91 -3.60 11.55
N ALA A 541 -12.17 -3.36 11.23
CA ALA A 541 -13.14 -2.77 12.16
C ALA A 541 -14.25 -3.75 12.55
N HIS A 542 -14.30 -4.90 11.88
CA HIS A 542 -15.40 -5.84 11.94
C HIS A 542 -15.02 -7.16 12.61
N MET A 543 -16.05 -7.91 12.99
CA MET A 543 -15.96 -9.33 13.28
C MET A 543 -16.42 -10.13 12.07
N TRP A 544 -15.80 -11.28 11.83
CA TRP A 544 -16.21 -12.20 10.77
C TRP A 544 -16.16 -13.63 11.26
N ARG A 545 -17.17 -14.42 10.95
CA ARG A 545 -17.09 -15.87 11.13
C ARG A 545 -17.68 -16.57 9.93
N SER A 546 -16.83 -17.33 9.26
CA SER A 546 -17.17 -18.27 8.21
C SER A 546 -16.25 -19.50 8.33
N PRO A 547 -16.67 -20.69 7.86
CA PRO A 547 -15.76 -21.83 7.77
C PRO A 547 -14.48 -21.45 7.00
N GLY A 548 -13.32 -21.55 7.64
CA GLY A 548 -12.02 -21.23 7.04
C GLY A 548 -11.51 -19.80 7.30
N HIS A 549 -12.36 -18.88 7.76
CA HIS A 549 -11.96 -17.50 8.05
C HIS A 549 -12.70 -16.97 9.29
N ILE A 550 -11.98 -16.75 10.38
CA ILE A 550 -12.55 -16.34 11.66
C ILE A 550 -11.75 -15.17 12.23
N LEU A 551 -12.42 -14.05 12.40
CA LEU A 551 -11.89 -12.80 12.95
C LEU A 551 -12.70 -12.40 14.17
N LYS A 552 -12.03 -12.03 15.26
CA LYS A 552 -12.73 -11.46 16.42
C LYS A 552 -13.15 -10.02 16.13
N GLU A 553 -14.12 -9.50 16.89
CA GLU A 553 -14.37 -8.06 16.87
C GLU A 553 -13.20 -7.32 17.54
N PRO A 554 -12.64 -6.26 16.94
CA PRO A 554 -11.66 -5.41 17.63
C PRO A 554 -12.33 -4.51 18.69
N SER A 555 -11.67 -4.33 19.83
CA SER A 555 -11.98 -3.28 20.81
C SER A 555 -11.70 -1.88 20.23
N ASN A 556 -12.22 -0.83 20.86
CA ASN A 556 -11.96 0.54 20.40
C ASN A 556 -10.46 0.92 20.46
N GLU A 557 -9.75 0.43 21.48
CA GLU A 557 -8.32 0.60 21.68
C GLU A 557 -7.52 -0.12 20.58
N GLU A 558 -7.93 -1.33 20.20
CA GLU A 558 -7.29 -2.09 19.12
C GLU A 558 -7.45 -1.43 17.75
N ILE A 559 -8.64 -0.89 17.44
CA ILE A 559 -8.84 -0.12 16.19
C ILE A 559 -7.92 1.10 16.15
N SER A 560 -7.81 1.82 17.28
CA SER A 560 -6.94 2.98 17.39
C SER A 560 -5.47 2.58 17.20
N LEU A 561 -5.04 1.49 17.84
CA LEU A 561 -3.69 0.97 17.69
C LEU A 561 -3.38 0.62 16.23
N MET A 562 -4.22 -0.19 15.59
CA MET A 562 -4.03 -0.65 14.22
C MET A 562 -3.85 0.53 13.25
N ASN A 563 -4.67 1.57 13.39
CA ASN A 563 -4.54 2.78 12.57
C ASN A 563 -3.28 3.60 12.89
N ASN A 564 -2.94 3.76 14.17
CA ASN A 564 -1.73 4.47 14.59
C ASN A 564 -0.46 3.76 14.11
N LEU A 565 -0.45 2.43 14.08
CA LEU A 565 0.64 1.64 13.51
C LEU A 565 0.76 1.91 12.00
N ALA A 566 -0.32 1.86 11.23
CA ALA A 566 -0.29 2.19 9.81
C ALA A 566 0.25 3.62 9.54
N ILE A 567 -0.20 4.61 10.31
CA ILE A 567 0.26 6.02 10.18
C ILE A 567 1.73 6.17 10.54
N SER A 568 2.22 5.45 11.55
CA SER A 568 3.64 5.46 11.92
C SER A 568 4.54 4.91 10.79
N TYR A 569 3.97 4.09 9.89
CA TYR A 569 4.60 3.61 8.65
C TYR A 569 4.23 4.45 7.42
N GLY A 570 3.68 5.65 7.61
CA GLY A 570 3.45 6.62 6.53
C GLY A 570 2.13 6.48 5.78
N ALA A 571 1.16 5.74 6.30
CA ALA A 571 -0.16 5.65 5.65
C ALA A 571 -0.76 7.04 5.41
N ARG A 572 -1.27 7.28 4.21
CA ARG A 572 -1.94 8.50 3.73
C ARG A 572 -3.46 8.40 3.78
N GLY A 573 -3.99 7.34 4.37
CA GLY A 573 -5.42 7.15 4.52
C GLY A 573 -5.77 5.88 5.27
N ILE A 574 -6.90 5.94 5.96
CA ILE A 574 -7.49 4.84 6.73
C ILE A 574 -8.88 4.57 6.17
N LEU A 575 -9.09 3.35 5.71
CA LEU A 575 -10.41 2.80 5.41
C LEU A 575 -10.73 1.71 6.42
N TYR A 576 -12.00 1.61 6.82
CA TYR A 576 -12.47 0.54 7.71
C TYR A 576 -13.16 -0.58 6.92
N PHE A 577 -12.80 -1.83 7.20
CA PHE A 577 -13.42 -2.99 6.56
C PHE A 577 -14.78 -3.33 7.20
N ALA A 578 -15.76 -3.54 6.32
CA ALA A 578 -17.19 -3.81 6.55
C ALA A 578 -17.96 -2.72 7.29
N TRP A 579 -18.76 -1.97 6.52
CA TRP A 579 -19.70 -0.99 7.04
C TRP A 579 -20.92 -1.63 7.72
N PRO A 580 -21.81 -2.39 7.04
CA PRO A 580 -22.94 -3.02 7.71
C PRO A 580 -22.59 -4.36 8.34
N SER A 581 -23.30 -4.69 9.42
CA SER A 581 -23.32 -6.06 9.95
C SER A 581 -24.15 -7.00 9.06
N SER A 582 -23.88 -8.30 9.14
CA SER A 582 -24.71 -9.34 8.51
C SER A 582 -25.02 -10.46 9.49
N ASN A 583 -26.25 -10.99 9.43
CA ASN A 583 -26.75 -12.08 10.26
C ASN A 583 -26.59 -11.87 11.78
N GLU A 584 -27.64 -11.36 12.43
CA GLU A 584 -27.57 -10.98 13.84
C GLU A 584 -27.69 -12.14 14.85
N SER A 585 -28.09 -13.33 14.41
CA SER A 585 -28.45 -14.44 15.32
C SER A 585 -27.26 -15.14 15.99
N PHE A 586 -26.01 -14.86 15.57
CA PHE A 586 -24.79 -15.56 16.02
C PHE A 586 -24.90 -17.10 16.00
N ASP A 587 -25.72 -17.66 15.11
CA ASP A 587 -25.84 -19.11 14.99
C ASP A 587 -24.46 -19.71 14.67
N THR A 588 -24.03 -20.68 15.49
CA THR A 588 -22.71 -21.31 15.37
C THR A 588 -22.55 -22.18 14.12
N SER A 589 -23.64 -22.49 13.44
CA SER A 589 -23.68 -23.22 12.16
C SER A 589 -23.68 -22.30 10.93
N GLU A 590 -23.82 -20.99 11.11
CA GLU A 590 -23.99 -20.01 10.03
C GLU A 590 -22.80 -19.04 9.89
N VAL A 591 -22.76 -18.37 8.74
CA VAL A 591 -21.87 -17.22 8.48
C VAL A 591 -22.49 -15.98 9.11
N TYR A 592 -21.71 -15.23 9.89
CA TYR A 592 -22.13 -13.94 10.44
C TYR A 592 -20.99 -12.93 10.50
N SER A 593 -21.35 -11.65 10.47
CA SER A 593 -20.41 -10.55 10.61
C SER A 593 -20.97 -9.40 11.44
N ARG A 594 -20.07 -8.60 12.02
CA ARG A 594 -20.44 -7.37 12.74
C ARG A 594 -19.57 -6.23 12.26
N GLY A 595 -20.17 -5.29 11.51
CA GLY A 595 -19.52 -4.11 10.95
C GLY A 595 -19.57 -2.90 11.88
N ILE A 596 -19.51 -1.70 11.29
CA ILE A 596 -19.66 -0.41 12.00
C ILE A 596 -21.14 -0.08 12.31
N THR A 597 -22.07 -0.50 11.44
CA THR A 597 -23.52 -0.34 11.61
C THR A 597 -24.22 -1.68 11.84
N ASN A 598 -25.46 -1.63 12.36
CA ASN A 598 -26.34 -2.80 12.48
C ASN A 598 -26.80 -3.28 11.09
N THR A 599 -27.56 -4.38 11.02
CA THR A 599 -28.11 -4.86 9.73
C THR A 599 -29.10 -3.90 9.07
N ASP A 600 -29.69 -2.99 9.84
CA ASP A 600 -30.59 -1.92 9.38
C ASP A 600 -29.87 -0.58 9.08
N ASP A 601 -28.53 -0.61 8.98
CA ASP A 601 -27.65 0.55 8.82
C ASP A 601 -27.67 1.57 9.98
N SER A 602 -28.36 1.28 11.09
CA SER A 602 -28.31 2.16 12.26
C SER A 602 -26.93 2.10 12.95
N PRO A 603 -26.47 3.21 13.56
CA PRO A 603 -25.22 3.25 14.32
C PRO A 603 -25.10 2.17 15.41
N ARG A 604 -24.01 1.38 15.42
CA ARG A 604 -23.74 0.42 16.51
C ARG A 604 -23.22 1.10 17.76
N ARG A 605 -24.06 1.14 18.80
CA ARG A 605 -23.71 1.71 20.10
C ARG A 605 -23.02 0.73 21.05
N GLU A 606 -22.92 -0.55 20.70
CA GLU A 606 -22.22 -1.57 21.50
C GLU A 606 -21.49 -2.57 20.56
N ASN A 607 -20.19 -2.78 20.81
CA ASN A 607 -19.47 -3.96 20.30
C ASN A 607 -19.78 -5.19 21.18
N VAL A 608 -19.30 -6.38 20.81
CA VAL A 608 -19.50 -7.62 21.61
C VAL A 608 -18.95 -7.54 23.04
N TYR A 609 -18.15 -6.52 23.36
CA TYR A 609 -17.60 -6.27 24.68
C TYR A 609 -18.37 -5.20 25.48
N GLY A 610 -19.41 -4.59 24.90
CA GLY A 610 -20.20 -3.53 25.53
C GLY A 610 -19.60 -2.11 25.42
N GLN A 611 -18.55 -1.90 24.61
CA GLN A 611 -18.02 -0.56 24.35
C GLN A 611 -18.80 0.13 23.23
N ASN A 612 -18.92 1.46 23.30
CA ASN A 612 -19.56 2.23 22.25
C ASN A 612 -18.71 2.31 20.99
N LYS A 613 -19.01 1.43 20.03
CA LYS A 613 -18.27 1.27 18.77
C LYS A 613 -18.34 2.54 17.92
N TRP A 614 -19.55 3.03 17.64
CA TRP A 614 -19.76 4.21 16.81
C TRP A 614 -19.04 5.44 17.37
N GLN A 615 -19.16 5.70 18.68
CA GLN A 615 -18.46 6.82 19.30
C GLN A 615 -16.94 6.66 19.28
N GLY A 616 -16.43 5.43 19.42
CA GLY A 616 -15.01 5.12 19.28
C GLY A 616 -14.45 5.55 17.93
N ILE A 617 -15.14 5.19 16.84
CA ILE A 617 -14.76 5.59 15.47
C ILE A 617 -14.85 7.12 15.30
N ILE A 618 -15.92 7.77 15.77
CA ILE A 618 -16.04 9.24 15.73
C ILE A 618 -14.84 9.92 16.41
N ASN A 619 -14.51 9.46 17.61
CA ASN A 619 -13.45 10.08 18.41
C ASN A 619 -12.11 9.98 17.68
N TYR A 620 -11.79 8.81 17.13
CA TYR A 620 -10.53 8.62 16.42
C TYR A 620 -10.47 9.38 15.08
N ASN A 621 -11.56 9.39 14.31
CA ASN A 621 -11.60 10.13 13.03
C ASN A 621 -11.43 11.64 13.21
N LYS A 622 -11.86 12.21 14.34
CA LYS A 622 -11.57 13.61 14.69
C LYS A 622 -10.06 13.87 14.81
N VAL A 623 -9.31 12.92 15.38
CA VAL A 623 -7.85 12.99 15.46
C VAL A 623 -7.23 12.92 14.06
N LEU A 624 -7.63 11.92 13.26
CA LEU A 624 -7.16 11.76 11.87
C LEU A 624 -7.39 13.01 11.03
N LYS A 625 -8.54 13.67 11.16
CA LYS A 625 -8.87 14.89 10.43
C LYS A 625 -7.90 16.04 10.74
N LYS A 626 -7.41 16.13 11.99
CA LYS A 626 -6.43 17.14 12.40
C LYS A 626 -5.02 16.80 11.94
N TRP A 627 -4.64 15.53 11.99
CA TRP A 627 -3.31 15.08 11.55
C TRP A 627 -3.16 15.04 10.03
N GLY A 628 -4.26 14.79 9.30
CA GLY A 628 -4.27 14.59 7.85
C GLY A 628 -3.41 15.59 7.07
N PRO A 629 -3.58 16.92 7.25
CA PRO A 629 -2.75 17.91 6.55
C PRO A 629 -1.24 17.78 6.82
N TYR A 630 -0.85 17.44 8.04
CA TYR A 630 0.57 17.24 8.38
C TYR A 630 1.11 15.96 7.76
N ILE A 631 0.36 14.85 7.89
CA ILE A 631 0.73 13.58 7.28
C ILE A 631 0.94 13.78 5.78
N MET A 632 -0.02 14.37 5.07
CA MET A 632 0.09 14.62 3.63
C MET A 632 1.28 15.50 3.23
N SER A 633 1.85 16.30 4.16
CA SER A 633 3.01 17.17 3.90
C SER A 633 4.37 16.51 4.10
N PHE A 634 4.41 15.31 4.70
CA PHE A 634 5.67 14.61 4.96
C PHE A 634 6.19 13.94 3.69
N ASP A 635 7.49 13.92 3.50
CA ASP A 635 8.14 13.16 2.43
C ASP A 635 7.97 11.64 2.63
N ASN A 636 8.05 10.90 1.53
CA ASN A 636 8.02 9.44 1.55
C ASN A 636 9.35 8.83 1.96
N ALA A 637 10.47 9.35 1.46
CA ALA A 637 11.78 8.71 1.54
C ALA A 637 12.37 8.71 2.96
N SER A 638 12.18 9.80 3.70
CA SER A 638 12.83 10.07 5.01
C SER A 638 12.16 9.43 6.21
N ARG A 639 10.96 8.86 6.07
CA ARG A 639 10.19 8.38 7.23
C ARG A 639 10.88 7.17 7.87
N THR A 640 10.88 7.09 9.19
CA THR A 640 11.40 5.92 9.93
C THR A 640 10.46 5.56 11.08
N SER A 641 10.42 4.29 11.47
CA SER A 641 9.55 3.77 12.52
C SER A 641 10.26 2.66 13.28
N TYR A 642 10.21 2.71 14.61
CA TYR A 642 10.97 1.83 15.50
C TYR A 642 10.10 1.29 16.63
N ILE A 643 10.10 -0.03 16.79
CA ILE A 643 9.45 -0.75 17.88
C ILE A 643 10.41 -0.80 19.07
N TYR A 644 10.11 -0.04 20.12
CA TYR A 644 11.09 0.21 21.18
C TYR A 644 11.48 -1.03 21.99
N ARG A 645 10.57 -2.00 22.17
CA ARG A 645 10.90 -3.26 22.85
C ARG A 645 11.93 -4.09 22.07
N ASN A 646 12.01 -3.94 20.74
CA ASN A 646 12.99 -4.64 19.91
C ASN A 646 14.38 -4.00 20.09
N PRO A 647 15.39 -4.74 20.59
CA PRO A 647 16.72 -4.18 20.85
C PRO A 647 17.40 -3.60 19.61
N THR A 648 17.26 -4.24 18.45
CA THR A 648 17.88 -3.77 17.21
C THR A 648 17.27 -2.43 16.79
N GLU A 649 15.95 -2.33 16.78
CA GLU A 649 15.25 -1.10 16.37
C GLU A 649 15.43 0.02 17.38
N ARG A 650 15.43 -0.29 18.69
CA ARG A 650 15.71 0.69 19.74
C ARG A 650 17.09 1.31 19.62
N ASN A 651 18.12 0.50 19.37
CA ASN A 651 19.47 1.00 19.19
C ASN A 651 19.55 1.87 17.93
N LEU A 652 18.95 1.44 16.81
CA LEU A 652 18.87 2.25 15.60
C LEU A 652 18.17 3.58 15.82
N MET A 653 17.11 3.63 16.62
CA MET A 653 16.43 4.87 16.99
C MET A 653 17.37 5.81 17.77
N SER A 654 18.02 5.31 18.82
CA SER A 654 18.95 6.09 19.65
C SER A 654 20.14 6.60 18.83
N ASP A 655 20.66 5.77 17.93
CA ASP A 655 21.84 6.07 17.13
C ASP A 655 21.55 7.08 16.00
N ASN A 656 20.32 7.10 15.44
CA ASN A 656 20.00 7.84 14.21
C ASN A 656 18.96 8.96 14.37
N THR A 657 18.49 9.24 15.59
CA THR A 657 17.44 10.23 15.82
C THR A 657 17.71 11.13 17.02
N PHE A 658 16.92 12.19 17.18
CA PHE A 658 16.99 13.09 18.33
C PHE A 658 16.41 12.49 19.62
N ILE A 659 15.84 11.28 19.59
CA ILE A 659 15.35 10.58 20.80
C ILE A 659 16.37 9.51 21.18
N ASP A 660 17.11 9.75 22.26
CA ASP A 660 18.12 8.84 22.80
C ASP A 660 17.46 7.64 23.52
N LYS A 661 16.40 7.90 24.29
CA LYS A 661 15.73 6.88 25.11
C LYS A 661 14.26 7.23 25.35
N LEU A 662 13.42 6.20 25.47
CA LEU A 662 12.03 6.31 25.93
C LEU A 662 11.85 5.56 27.25
N GLU A 663 11.06 6.15 28.15
CA GLU A 663 10.60 5.49 29.37
C GLU A 663 9.08 5.58 29.46
N ALA A 664 8.48 4.51 30.00
CA ALA A 664 7.06 4.40 30.21
C ALA A 664 6.80 4.01 31.67
N PHE A 665 5.80 4.67 32.26
CA PHE A 665 5.39 4.46 33.64
C PHE A 665 3.89 4.16 33.69
N PRO A 666 3.43 3.12 34.41
CA PRO A 666 2.00 2.93 34.67
C PRO A 666 1.39 4.18 35.33
N ALA A 667 0.33 4.72 34.75
CA ALA A 667 -0.33 5.92 35.26
C ALA A 667 -1.15 5.58 36.53
N ARG A 668 -0.55 5.74 37.72
CA ARG A 668 -1.17 5.41 39.01
C ARG A 668 -2.07 6.51 39.57
N GLU A 669 -2.06 7.68 38.95
CA GLU A 669 -2.90 8.83 39.30
C GLU A 669 -3.24 9.66 38.06
N TYR A 670 -4.27 10.50 38.17
CA TYR A 670 -4.60 11.47 37.14
C TYR A 670 -3.61 12.63 37.21
N ALA A 671 -2.94 12.93 36.10
CA ALA A 671 -2.01 14.06 35.99
C ALA A 671 -2.58 15.13 35.03
N PRO A 672 -3.40 16.08 35.54
CA PRO A 672 -4.01 17.09 34.69
C PRO A 672 -3.08 18.21 34.20
N ASP A 673 -1.98 18.55 34.91
CA ASP A 673 -0.95 19.56 34.55
C ASP A 673 -0.04 19.88 35.76
N PRO A 674 1.22 20.36 35.60
CA PRO A 674 2.27 19.99 34.64
C PRO A 674 3.14 18.82 35.18
N ILE A 675 3.96 18.20 34.31
CA ILE A 675 4.96 17.12 34.55
C ILE A 675 4.72 16.28 35.84
N PRO A 676 4.20 15.05 35.72
CA PRO A 676 4.02 14.16 36.87
C PRO A 676 5.32 13.97 37.68
N ASP A 677 5.20 13.88 39.01
CA ASP A 677 6.36 13.58 39.86
C ASP A 677 6.78 12.10 39.70
N PHE A 678 7.90 11.88 39.02
CA PHE A 678 8.45 10.54 38.81
C PHE A 678 9.40 10.08 39.93
N THR A 679 9.61 10.85 41.00
CA THR A 679 10.63 10.56 42.04
C THR A 679 10.46 9.18 42.69
N ASN A 680 9.22 8.71 42.83
CA ASN A 680 8.90 7.39 43.39
C ASN A 680 8.36 6.39 42.33
N SER A 681 8.47 6.74 41.05
CA SER A 681 7.98 5.93 39.95
C SER A 681 9.09 5.02 39.40
N VAL A 682 8.73 3.77 39.09
CA VAL A 682 9.66 2.81 38.48
C VAL A 682 9.33 2.69 37.00
N ALA A 683 10.28 3.07 36.15
CA ALA A 683 10.16 2.90 34.70
C ALA A 683 10.08 1.42 34.34
N GLU A 684 9.31 1.11 33.29
CA GLU A 684 9.28 -0.23 32.71
C GLU A 684 10.66 -0.61 32.14
N THR A 685 10.99 -1.90 32.20
CA THR A 685 12.21 -2.41 31.56
C THR A 685 12.08 -2.33 30.04
N ASN A 686 13.19 -2.15 29.32
CA ASN A 686 13.19 -1.95 27.86
C ASN A 686 12.35 -2.99 27.09
N ASN A 687 12.40 -4.26 27.48
CA ASN A 687 11.65 -5.34 26.81
C ASN A 687 10.13 -5.28 27.06
N SER A 688 9.72 -4.54 28.07
CA SER A 688 8.33 -4.35 28.49
C SER A 688 7.80 -2.97 28.14
N VAL A 689 8.59 -2.09 27.51
CA VAL A 689 8.16 -0.78 27.01
C VAL A 689 7.51 -0.98 25.64
N TYR A 690 6.20 -1.17 25.62
CA TYR A 690 5.42 -1.37 24.40
C TYR A 690 5.06 -0.03 23.75
N LEU A 691 6.09 0.70 23.32
CA LEU A 691 5.98 1.94 22.56
C LEU A 691 6.54 1.75 21.16
N GLN A 692 6.03 2.54 20.21
CA GLN A 692 6.63 2.70 18.90
C GLN A 692 6.81 4.18 18.58
N ALA A 693 7.97 4.52 18.05
CA ALA A 693 8.33 5.89 17.69
C ALA A 693 8.55 5.97 16.19
N ALA A 694 7.87 6.91 15.54
CA ALA A 694 8.06 7.21 14.13
C ALA A 694 8.52 8.65 13.94
N PHE A 695 9.30 8.89 12.89
CA PHE A 695 9.90 10.17 12.57
C PHE A 695 9.59 10.53 11.12
N PHE A 696 9.32 11.81 10.89
CA PHE A 696 8.91 12.33 9.60
C PHE A 696 9.67 13.61 9.29
N GLU A 697 9.96 13.82 8.02
CA GLU A 697 10.51 15.08 7.50
C GLU A 697 9.58 15.67 6.45
N LYS A 698 9.64 16.99 6.29
CA LYS A 698 8.97 17.70 5.21
C LYS A 698 9.96 17.97 4.09
N GLU A 699 9.45 18.15 2.88
CA GLU A 699 10.26 18.41 1.68
C GLU A 699 11.00 19.78 1.68
N TYR A 700 10.62 20.73 2.55
CA TYR A 700 11.14 22.11 2.53
C TYR A 700 12.34 22.36 3.47
N VAL A 701 13.43 22.88 2.90
CA VAL A 701 14.77 23.03 3.52
C VAL A 701 14.89 24.08 4.63
N THR A 702 13.96 25.03 4.74
CA THR A 702 14.07 26.15 5.71
C THR A 702 13.35 25.90 7.05
N GLU A 703 12.53 24.84 7.17
CA GLU A 703 11.88 24.51 8.44
C GLU A 703 12.84 23.67 9.31
N GLN A 704 13.25 24.23 10.45
CA GLN A 704 14.17 23.59 11.40
C GLN A 704 13.46 22.59 12.32
N SER A 705 12.14 22.43 12.16
CA SER A 705 11.31 21.59 13.00
C SER A 705 11.44 20.12 12.64
N LYS A 706 11.33 19.26 13.65
CA LYS A 706 11.27 17.81 13.51
C LYS A 706 9.86 17.33 13.82
N TYR A 707 9.43 16.27 13.16
CA TYR A 707 8.11 15.67 13.35
C TYR A 707 8.26 14.23 13.80
N PHE A 708 7.50 13.84 14.81
CA PHE A 708 7.55 12.48 15.34
C PHE A 708 6.21 12.05 15.93
N MET A 709 5.97 10.75 15.96
CA MET A 709 4.79 10.15 16.57
C MET A 709 5.23 9.13 17.61
N ILE A 710 4.57 9.12 18.76
CA ILE A 710 4.68 8.03 19.73
C ILE A 710 3.35 7.30 19.78
N VAL A 711 3.40 5.96 19.76
CA VAL A 711 2.24 5.08 19.84
C VAL A 711 2.37 4.20 21.08
N ASN A 712 1.35 4.20 21.93
CA ASN A 712 1.20 3.23 23.00
C ASN A 712 0.59 1.94 22.45
N ARG A 713 1.39 0.89 22.35
CA ARG A 713 1.01 -0.37 21.69
C ARG A 713 0.17 -1.31 22.55
N ARG A 714 -0.16 -0.90 23.78
CA ARG A 714 -1.05 -1.64 24.68
C ARG A 714 -2.49 -1.36 24.34
N CYS A 715 -3.38 -2.34 24.50
CA CYS A 715 -4.81 -2.14 24.25
C CYS A 715 -5.68 -2.48 25.47
N SER A 716 -5.09 -2.88 26.60
CA SER A 716 -5.84 -3.10 27.84
C SER A 716 -6.57 -1.83 28.28
N PRO A 717 -7.90 -1.76 28.29
CA PRO A 717 -8.62 -0.51 28.53
C PRO A 717 -8.35 0.06 29.93
N PHE A 718 -8.29 1.39 30.00
CA PHE A 718 -8.28 2.12 31.27
C PHE A 718 -9.70 2.21 31.82
N ILE A 719 -9.87 1.84 33.10
CA ILE A 719 -11.15 1.91 33.81
C ILE A 719 -11.06 2.95 34.92
N ASP A 720 -10.11 2.74 35.84
CA ASP A 720 -9.88 3.61 36.99
C ASP A 720 -8.49 3.32 37.61
N TYR A 721 -8.10 4.07 38.64
CA TYR A 721 -6.80 3.90 39.32
C TYR A 721 -6.82 2.90 40.49
N THR A 722 -7.92 2.17 40.71
CA THR A 722 -8.08 1.36 41.94
C THR A 722 -7.26 0.08 41.95
N SER A 723 -6.72 -0.35 40.81
CA SER A 723 -5.81 -1.50 40.71
C SER A 723 -4.96 -1.44 39.44
N VAL A 724 -3.83 -2.15 39.43
CA VAL A 724 -2.97 -2.29 38.24
C VAL A 724 -3.74 -2.84 37.03
N ASN A 725 -4.65 -3.79 37.25
CA ASN A 725 -5.47 -4.35 36.17
C ASN A 725 -6.44 -3.32 35.58
N LYS A 726 -6.96 -2.40 36.40
CA LYS A 726 -7.89 -1.36 35.96
C LYS A 726 -7.20 -0.11 35.39
N ILE A 727 -5.94 0.14 35.75
CA ILE A 727 -5.08 1.09 35.04
C ILE A 727 -4.85 0.61 33.60
N GLY A 728 -4.75 -0.71 33.42
CA GLY A 728 -4.62 -1.34 32.11
C GLY A 728 -3.34 -0.87 31.39
N GLY A 729 -3.50 -0.55 30.11
CA GLY A 729 -2.44 -0.19 29.18
C GLY A 729 -2.00 1.27 29.24
N ARG A 730 -2.63 2.12 30.06
CA ARG A 730 -2.33 3.56 30.11
C ARG A 730 -0.93 3.84 30.63
N ARG A 731 -0.19 4.74 29.99
CA ARG A 731 1.21 5.06 30.33
C ARG A 731 1.51 6.55 30.30
N LEU A 732 2.24 7.01 31.31
CA LEU A 732 2.97 8.27 31.27
C LEU A 732 4.28 8.01 30.54
N VAL A 733 4.58 8.81 29.52
CA VAL A 733 5.75 8.62 28.67
C VAL A 733 6.70 9.79 28.80
N THR A 734 7.98 9.48 28.98
CA THR A 734 9.06 10.45 28.95
C THR A 734 10.10 10.07 27.90
N MET A 735 10.84 11.06 27.43
CA MET A 735 11.91 10.86 26.45
C MET A 735 13.19 11.58 26.86
N LYS A 736 14.33 11.00 26.51
CA LYS A 736 15.63 11.62 26.62
C LYS A 736 16.07 12.13 25.25
N ILE A 737 16.51 13.38 25.20
CA ILE A 737 16.90 14.04 23.95
C ILE A 737 18.38 13.84 23.66
N ASN A 738 18.69 13.58 22.39
CA ASN A 738 20.04 13.62 21.86
C ASN A 738 20.33 15.00 21.23
N PRO A 739 21.15 15.87 21.86
CA PRO A 739 21.37 17.22 21.39
C PRO A 739 22.15 17.31 20.07
N SER A 740 22.88 16.25 19.66
CA SER A 740 23.64 16.26 18.41
C SER A 740 22.74 16.37 17.17
N TYR A 741 21.50 15.88 17.27
CA TYR A 741 20.50 15.93 16.21
C TYR A 741 19.67 17.22 16.19
N LEU A 742 19.96 18.15 17.12
CA LEU A 742 19.29 19.45 17.24
C LEU A 742 20.31 20.60 17.10
N PRO A 743 20.99 20.73 15.93
CA PRO A 743 21.97 21.78 15.72
C PRO A 743 21.31 23.17 15.65
N GLY A 744 22.12 24.22 15.80
CA GLY A 744 21.70 25.60 15.54
C GLY A 744 20.88 26.30 16.62
N PHE A 745 20.23 25.59 17.54
CA PHE A 745 19.40 26.20 18.59
C PHE A 745 19.52 25.47 19.93
N THR A 746 19.43 26.18 21.04
CA THR A 746 19.46 25.64 22.40
C THR A 746 18.07 25.34 22.94
N ASN A 747 17.10 26.25 22.75
CA ASN A 747 15.76 26.12 23.32
C ASN A 747 14.79 25.53 22.31
N TRP A 748 14.07 24.49 22.72
CA TRP A 748 13.14 23.74 21.89
C TRP A 748 11.78 23.58 22.56
N LYS A 749 10.75 23.44 21.74
CA LYS A 749 9.35 23.23 22.13
C LYS A 749 8.73 22.04 21.45
N ILE A 750 7.91 21.32 22.18
CA ILE A 750 7.10 20.21 21.67
C ILE A 750 5.65 20.67 21.59
N TYR A 751 5.03 20.47 20.44
CA TYR A 751 3.62 20.73 20.19
C TYR A 751 2.90 19.42 19.93
N ASN A 752 1.77 19.19 20.57
CA ASN A 752 0.84 18.14 20.15
C ASN A 752 0.02 18.66 18.96
N LEU A 753 0.16 18.02 17.79
CA LEU A 753 -0.51 18.45 16.56
C LEU A 753 -2.02 18.18 16.55
N GLU A 754 -2.54 17.41 17.52
CA GLU A 754 -3.98 17.26 17.72
C GLU A 754 -4.60 18.46 18.44
N THR A 755 -3.97 18.97 19.51
CA THR A 755 -4.56 20.06 20.30
C THR A 755 -4.04 21.44 19.89
N GLY A 756 -2.84 21.48 19.29
CA GLY A 756 -2.10 22.73 19.02
C GLY A 756 -1.36 23.25 20.26
N ASP A 757 -1.51 22.60 21.41
CA ASP A 757 -0.92 23.06 22.66
C ASP A 757 0.58 22.77 22.71
N THR A 758 1.32 23.70 23.33
CA THR A 758 2.73 23.46 23.68
C THR A 758 2.77 22.51 24.87
N SER A 759 3.30 21.31 24.66
CA SER A 759 3.45 20.32 25.73
C SER A 759 4.61 20.65 26.67
N LEU A 760 5.73 21.16 26.15
CA LEU A 760 6.89 21.54 26.96
C LEU A 760 7.83 22.49 26.21
N THR A 761 8.50 23.38 26.96
CA THR A 761 9.71 24.10 26.52
C THR A 761 10.91 23.62 27.33
N PHE A 762 12.01 23.28 26.66
CA PHE A 762 13.21 22.73 27.31
C PHE A 762 14.50 23.19 26.62
N SER A 763 15.63 23.06 27.31
CA SER A 763 16.96 23.24 26.73
C SER A 763 17.50 21.89 26.25
N LYS A 764 18.05 21.81 25.03
CA LYS A 764 18.65 20.56 24.52
C LYS A 764 19.84 20.08 25.36
N TYR A 765 20.47 20.99 26.12
CA TYR A 765 21.61 20.67 26.99
C TYR A 765 21.19 20.22 28.39
N ASP A 766 19.89 20.21 28.67
CA ASP A 766 19.36 19.60 29.89
C ASP A 766 19.34 18.06 29.78
N THR A 767 20.50 17.49 29.44
CA THR A 767 20.67 16.07 29.05
C THR A 767 20.56 15.10 30.23
N THR A 768 20.49 15.61 31.46
CA THR A 768 20.29 14.80 32.67
C THR A 768 18.82 14.50 32.95
N HIS A 769 17.89 15.20 32.31
CA HIS A 769 16.45 15.08 32.59
C HIS A 769 15.69 14.45 31.43
N PHE A 770 14.77 13.55 31.78
CA PHE A 770 13.76 13.07 30.85
C PHE A 770 12.67 14.13 30.69
N VAL A 771 12.32 14.41 29.44
CA VAL A 771 11.23 15.29 29.06
C VAL A 771 9.92 14.50 29.11
N PHE A 772 8.93 14.97 29.86
CA PHE A 772 7.58 14.40 29.80
C PHE A 772 6.93 14.72 28.46
N VAL A 773 6.53 13.68 27.73
CA VAL A 773 5.94 13.81 26.39
C VAL A 773 4.43 13.76 26.46
N GLY A 774 3.87 12.97 27.37
CA GLY A 774 2.44 12.96 27.61
C GLY A 774 1.94 11.72 28.33
N ASP A 775 0.64 11.77 28.67
CA ASP A 775 -0.16 10.65 29.14
C ASP A 775 -0.83 9.97 27.94
N PHE A 776 -0.63 8.67 27.78
CA PHE A 776 -1.12 7.89 26.65
C PHE A 776 -2.12 6.85 27.11
N LEU A 777 -3.34 6.94 26.59
CA LEU A 777 -4.35 5.89 26.69
C LEU A 777 -3.92 4.64 25.90
N PRO A 778 -4.51 3.48 26.19
CA PRO A 778 -4.25 2.26 25.42
C PRO A 778 -4.64 2.45 23.95
N GLY A 779 -3.76 2.05 23.03
CA GLY A 779 -3.90 2.15 21.58
C GLY A 779 -3.72 3.57 21.04
N GLU A 780 -3.49 4.56 21.90
CA GLU A 780 -3.36 5.96 21.52
C GLU A 780 -2.02 6.24 20.85
N GLY A 781 -2.07 7.07 19.82
CA GLY A 781 -0.92 7.69 19.18
C GLY A 781 -1.01 9.19 19.35
N LYS A 782 0.14 9.85 19.42
CA LYS A 782 0.21 11.33 19.43
C LYS A 782 1.27 11.77 18.44
N LEU A 783 0.89 12.65 17.52
CA LEU A 783 1.78 13.25 16.54
C LEU A 783 2.25 14.61 17.06
N TYR A 784 3.56 14.81 17.04
CA TYR A 784 4.23 15.96 17.62
C TYR A 784 5.06 16.72 16.59
N LYS A 785 5.21 18.02 16.85
CA LYS A 785 6.22 18.88 16.24
C LYS A 785 7.22 19.31 17.32
N LEU A 786 8.50 19.07 17.09
CA LEU A 786 9.61 19.59 17.89
C LEU A 786 10.23 20.77 17.12
N ALA A 787 10.18 21.98 17.68
CA ALA A 787 10.62 23.20 16.98
C ALA A 787 11.47 24.12 17.86
N PRO A 788 12.40 24.89 17.27
CA PRO A 788 13.16 25.90 18.02
C PRO A 788 12.25 27.01 18.55
N VAL A 789 12.51 27.50 19.76
CA VAL A 789 11.79 28.67 20.32
C VAL A 789 12.02 29.90 19.45
N MET A 790 13.23 30.06 18.90
CA MET A 790 13.53 31.15 17.97
C MET A 790 12.64 31.14 16.71
N GLN A 791 12.19 29.96 16.26
CA GLN A 791 11.34 29.83 15.06
C GLN A 791 9.86 30.05 15.38
N GLU A 792 9.34 29.45 16.45
CA GLU A 792 7.89 29.49 16.76
C GLU A 792 7.51 30.62 17.73
N GLY A 793 8.48 31.26 18.39
CA GLY A 793 8.28 32.26 19.44
C GLY A 793 8.02 31.69 20.83
N GLY A 794 7.74 32.59 21.78
CA GLY A 794 7.49 32.36 23.21
C GLY A 794 8.75 32.38 24.09
N THR A 795 8.68 31.80 25.28
CA THR A 795 9.68 32.03 26.35
C THR A 795 10.90 31.11 26.31
N LEU A 796 12.10 31.66 26.43
CA LEU A 796 13.35 30.88 26.61
C LEU A 796 13.48 30.34 28.04
N VAL A 797 14.14 29.19 28.17
CA VAL A 797 14.43 28.53 29.47
C VAL A 797 15.93 28.45 29.75
N ALA A 798 16.76 28.63 28.73
CA ALA A 798 18.22 28.73 28.81
C ALA A 798 18.74 29.79 27.81
N ASP A 799 20.02 30.14 27.94
CA ASP A 799 20.70 31.01 26.98
C ASP A 799 20.60 30.44 25.56
N GLU A 800 20.34 31.32 24.60
CA GLU A 800 20.11 30.96 23.21
C GLU A 800 21.27 31.42 22.32
N SER A 801 21.64 30.57 21.37
CA SER A 801 22.63 30.89 20.36
C SER A 801 22.22 30.29 19.02
N ALA A 802 22.10 31.16 18.01
CA ALA A 802 21.81 30.79 16.63
C ALA A 802 22.93 31.31 15.73
N SER A 803 23.50 30.47 14.87
CA SER A 803 24.60 30.82 13.94
C SER A 803 24.53 29.96 12.70
N ASN A 804 24.82 30.51 11.51
CA ASN A 804 24.75 29.82 10.21
C ASN A 804 23.39 29.14 9.94
N VAL A 805 22.29 29.80 10.31
CA VAL A 805 20.94 29.26 10.13
C VAL A 805 20.03 30.26 9.42
N GLN A 806 19.10 29.73 8.62
CA GLN A 806 18.05 30.49 7.96
C GLN A 806 16.70 29.97 8.46
N PHE A 807 15.84 30.86 8.97
CA PHE A 807 14.50 30.46 9.43
C PHE A 807 13.49 31.62 9.50
N VAL A 808 12.21 31.25 9.52
CA VAL A 808 11.09 32.19 9.72
C VAL A 808 10.73 32.24 11.20
N CYS A 809 10.80 33.41 11.83
CA CYS A 809 10.32 33.67 13.18
C CYS A 809 8.82 34.02 13.13
N LYS A 810 7.99 33.11 13.62
CA LYS A 810 6.51 33.16 13.46
C LYS A 810 5.80 33.95 14.56
N SER A 811 6.46 34.17 15.69
CA SER A 811 5.88 34.90 16.83
C SER A 811 6.97 35.53 17.69
N THR A 812 6.57 36.34 18.67
CA THR A 812 7.52 37.06 19.53
C THR A 812 8.29 36.10 20.45
N VAL A 813 9.62 36.20 20.46
CA VAL A 813 10.50 35.48 21.39
C VAL A 813 10.67 36.30 22.66
N MET A 814 10.40 35.71 23.82
CA MET A 814 10.58 36.31 25.15
C MET A 814 11.84 35.73 25.79
N ASN A 815 12.84 36.55 26.07
CA ASN A 815 14.12 36.03 26.53
C ASN A 815 14.12 35.55 27.98
N ASN A 816 13.22 36.04 28.84
CA ASN A 816 13.09 35.63 30.23
C ASN A 816 14.42 35.68 31.01
N ASP A 817 15.08 36.83 30.91
CA ASP A 817 16.38 37.14 31.52
C ASP A 817 17.55 36.27 31.02
N LYS A 818 17.36 35.50 29.93
CA LYS A 818 18.41 34.70 29.28
C LYS A 818 19.15 35.51 28.21
N ASN A 819 20.39 35.10 27.94
CA ASN A 819 21.17 35.68 26.87
C ASN A 819 20.65 35.21 25.50
N ILE A 820 20.66 36.10 24.51
CA ILE A 820 20.42 35.74 23.10
C ILE A 820 21.66 36.16 22.30
N THR A 821 22.29 35.19 21.65
CA THR A 821 23.41 35.41 20.72
C THR A 821 22.99 35.02 19.31
N ILE A 822 23.10 35.96 18.37
CA ILE A 822 22.92 35.73 16.94
C ILE A 822 24.29 35.91 16.29
N GLY A 823 24.87 34.81 15.81
CA GLY A 823 26.18 34.80 15.16
C GLY A 823 26.10 34.92 13.64
N SER A 824 27.28 35.05 13.02
CA SER A 824 27.45 35.23 11.57
C SER A 824 26.69 34.20 10.72
N GLY A 825 26.33 34.59 9.50
CA GLY A 825 25.63 33.72 8.53
C GLY A 825 24.18 33.40 8.90
N THR A 826 23.60 34.12 9.87
CA THR A 826 22.21 33.93 10.29
C THR A 826 21.25 34.88 9.58
N GLU A 827 20.16 34.34 9.06
CA GLU A 827 19.07 35.11 8.47
C GLU A 827 17.73 34.76 9.15
N ILE A 828 17.07 35.76 9.74
CA ILE A 828 15.78 35.62 10.41
C ILE A 828 14.71 36.43 9.69
N PHE A 829 13.65 35.75 9.28
CA PHE A 829 12.50 36.32 8.58
C PHE A 829 11.31 36.39 9.55
N PHE A 830 10.97 37.55 10.07
CA PHE A 830 9.90 37.74 11.04
C PHE A 830 8.54 37.89 10.35
N GLN A 831 7.56 37.06 10.74
CA GLN A 831 6.16 37.27 10.33
C GLN A 831 5.61 38.59 10.90
N GLU A 832 4.51 39.09 10.32
CA GLU A 832 3.83 40.26 10.88
C GLU A 832 3.55 40.09 12.38
N GLY A 833 3.98 41.07 13.18
CA GLY A 833 3.78 41.07 14.64
C GLY A 833 4.73 40.17 15.44
N ALA A 834 5.66 39.46 14.78
CA ALA A 834 6.76 38.78 15.46
C ALA A 834 7.87 39.77 15.86
N GLY A 835 8.73 39.38 16.81
CA GLY A 835 9.82 40.21 17.32
C GLY A 835 10.63 39.50 18.39
N ILE A 836 11.57 40.22 19.00
CA ILE A 836 12.34 39.74 20.15
C ILE A 836 12.10 40.70 21.30
N ASN A 837 11.72 40.18 22.46
CA ASN A 837 11.54 40.97 23.67
C ASN A 837 12.55 40.53 24.72
N MET A 838 13.49 41.43 25.01
CA MET A 838 14.48 41.27 26.06
C MET A 838 13.97 41.97 27.33
N THR A 839 13.80 41.24 28.43
CA THR A 839 13.42 41.76 29.76
C THR A 839 14.56 41.75 30.79
N GLY A 840 15.74 41.30 30.36
CA GLY A 840 16.95 41.01 31.14
C GLY A 840 18.05 40.41 30.25
N GLY A 841 19.19 39.96 30.80
CA GLY A 841 20.24 39.25 30.04
C GLY A 841 20.94 40.07 28.94
N ASN A 842 21.90 39.48 28.22
CA ASN A 842 22.64 40.15 27.15
C ASN A 842 22.02 39.84 25.77
N PHE A 843 21.95 40.85 24.91
CA PHE A 843 21.60 40.69 23.48
C PHE A 843 22.85 40.92 22.63
N ILE A 844 23.30 39.88 21.92
CA ILE A 844 24.54 39.94 21.12
C ILE A 844 24.21 39.52 19.69
N CYS A 845 24.26 40.45 18.75
CA CYS A 845 24.37 40.17 17.32
C CYS A 845 25.82 40.42 16.91
N ASP A 846 26.61 39.36 16.77
CA ASP A 846 28.04 39.45 16.49
C ASP A 846 28.41 38.73 15.18
N GLY A 847 28.50 39.51 14.10
CA GLY A 847 29.03 39.05 12.80
C GLY A 847 30.55 39.13 12.68
N SER A 848 31.29 39.52 13.73
CA SER A 848 32.75 39.77 13.66
C SER A 848 33.58 38.48 13.57
N GLN A 849 33.03 37.35 14.05
CA GLN A 849 33.67 36.03 14.04
C GLN A 849 33.61 35.32 12.66
N GLY A 850 32.97 35.94 11.64
CA GLY A 850 32.82 35.40 10.28
C GLY A 850 32.86 36.45 9.16
N ASN A 851 32.83 35.99 7.90
CA ASN A 851 32.81 36.85 6.71
C ASN A 851 31.38 37.28 6.29
N ASP A 852 30.35 36.63 6.83
CA ASP A 852 28.96 36.82 6.41
C ASP A 852 28.17 37.70 7.39
N ASN A 853 27.32 38.58 6.84
CA ASN A 853 26.48 39.49 7.61
C ASN A 853 25.30 38.75 8.28
N ILE A 854 24.73 39.35 9.33
CA ILE A 854 23.49 38.91 9.96
C ILE A 854 22.33 39.68 9.32
N LEU A 855 21.23 39.01 8.97
CA LEU A 855 20.04 39.63 8.39
C LEU A 855 18.81 39.38 9.26
N LEU A 856 18.17 40.45 9.72
CA LEU A 856 16.92 40.43 10.49
C LEU A 856 15.86 41.22 9.72
N LYS A 857 14.89 40.53 9.11
CA LYS A 857 13.93 41.22 8.24
C LYS A 857 12.51 40.72 8.37
N GLY A 858 11.55 41.56 7.99
CA GLY A 858 10.17 41.15 7.81
C GLY A 858 10.03 40.13 6.66
N ASN A 859 9.26 39.08 6.90
CA ASN A 859 8.97 38.04 5.91
C ASN A 859 8.02 38.57 4.83
N ASN A 860 8.25 38.23 3.55
CA ASN A 860 7.40 38.63 2.43
C ASN A 860 7.05 40.14 2.36
N ALA A 861 8.00 41.01 2.73
CA ALA A 861 7.82 42.47 2.81
C ALA A 861 6.80 42.96 3.88
N GLU A 862 6.36 42.10 4.78
CA GLU A 862 5.57 42.50 5.96
C GLU A 862 6.44 43.26 6.98
N HIS A 863 5.80 44.05 7.85
CA HIS A 863 6.51 44.70 8.95
C HIS A 863 6.51 43.87 10.24
N TRP A 864 7.66 43.79 10.92
CA TRP A 864 7.80 43.10 12.21
C TRP A 864 8.03 44.06 13.38
N ASN A 865 7.81 43.61 14.61
CA ASN A 865 7.83 44.48 15.80
C ASN A 865 9.25 44.95 16.21
N GLY A 866 10.30 44.46 15.56
CA GLY A 866 11.67 44.79 15.93
C GLY A 866 12.13 44.04 17.19
N ILE A 867 13.18 44.59 17.79
CA ILE A 867 13.74 44.10 19.05
C ILE A 867 13.39 45.12 20.13
N ASN A 868 12.68 44.67 21.15
CA ASN A 868 12.36 45.45 22.33
C ASN A 868 13.36 45.14 23.44
N LEU A 869 14.03 46.17 23.97
CA LEU A 869 15.08 46.05 24.98
C LEU A 869 14.60 46.71 26.28
N ILE A 870 14.15 45.91 27.24
CA ILE A 870 13.70 46.34 28.56
C ILE A 870 14.64 45.72 29.60
N ASN A 871 15.29 46.54 30.44
CA ASN A 871 16.18 46.06 31.52
C ASN A 871 17.26 45.04 31.08
N THR A 872 17.71 45.09 29.83
CA THR A 872 18.81 44.23 29.36
C THR A 872 20.03 44.41 30.26
N GLY A 873 20.79 43.34 30.50
CA GLY A 873 22.06 43.40 31.21
C GLY A 873 23.03 44.42 30.58
N ASN A 874 24.17 44.66 31.22
CA ASN A 874 25.13 45.70 30.85
C ASN A 874 25.69 45.63 29.40
N LEU A 875 25.31 44.66 28.58
CA LEU A 875 25.87 44.44 27.23
C LEU A 875 24.80 44.17 26.16
N THR A 876 24.65 45.14 25.25
CA THR A 876 24.00 44.97 23.94
C THR A 876 25.02 45.21 22.84
N ILE A 877 25.31 44.21 22.01
CA ILE A 877 26.24 44.30 20.87
C ILE A 877 25.45 44.06 19.59
N ILE A 878 25.60 44.94 18.60
CA ILE A 878 25.02 44.80 17.27
C ILE A 878 26.11 45.15 16.25
N GLU A 879 26.73 44.13 15.65
CA GLU A 879 27.81 44.26 14.68
C GLU A 879 27.49 43.52 13.38
N LYS A 880 27.73 44.18 12.23
CA LYS A 880 27.46 43.65 10.88
C LYS A 880 26.05 43.06 10.71
N THR A 881 25.06 43.69 11.34
CA THR A 881 23.64 43.27 11.29
C THR A 881 22.83 44.24 10.43
N THR A 882 22.03 43.69 9.51
CA THR A 882 21.09 44.44 8.68
C THR A 882 19.67 44.21 9.17
N PHE A 883 18.92 45.31 9.36
CA PHE A 883 17.51 45.30 9.73
C PHE A 883 16.65 45.81 8.57
N GLU A 884 15.63 45.06 8.17
CA GLU A 884 14.69 45.48 7.12
C GLU A 884 13.22 45.30 7.56
N ASN A 885 12.34 46.19 7.09
CA ASN A 885 10.89 46.15 7.33
C ASN A 885 10.48 46.12 8.81
N THR A 886 11.08 46.91 9.69
CA THR A 886 10.61 47.04 11.09
C THR A 886 9.40 47.99 11.18
N LYS A 887 8.48 47.80 12.16
CA LYS A 887 7.30 48.67 12.41
C LYS A 887 7.69 50.03 13.05
N SER A 888 8.83 50.09 13.75
CA SER A 888 9.43 51.32 14.31
C SER A 888 10.95 51.31 14.11
N PRO A 889 11.63 52.47 14.06
CA PRO A 889 13.08 52.52 14.22
C PRO A 889 13.45 52.01 15.62
N VAL A 890 14.53 51.23 15.71
CA VAL A 890 15.06 50.69 16.98
C VAL A 890 15.41 51.88 17.91
N GLU A 891 14.59 52.19 18.91
CA GLU A 891 14.95 53.11 19.98
C GLU A 891 15.88 52.37 20.95
N ILE A 892 17.19 52.58 20.79
CA ILE A 892 18.19 52.18 21.78
C ILE A 892 18.15 53.23 22.89
N ASP A 893 17.34 53.01 23.92
CA ASP A 893 17.34 53.88 25.09
C ASP A 893 18.63 53.62 25.89
N LYS A 894 19.60 54.53 25.76
CA LYS A 894 20.86 54.47 26.52
C LYS A 894 20.59 55.02 27.91
N SER A 895 20.29 54.14 28.87
CA SER A 895 20.43 54.43 30.30
C SER A 895 21.64 53.74 30.89
#